data_AF-W2VAG6-F1
#
_entry.id   AF-W2VAG6-F1
#
_cell.length_a   1.000
_cell.length_b   1.000
_cell.length_c   1.000
_cell.angle_alpha   90.00
_cell.angle_beta   90.00
_cell.angle_gamma   90.00
#
_symmetry.space_group_name_H-M   'P 1'
#
loop_
_entity.id
_entity.type
_entity.pdbx_description
1 polymer ?
#
loop_
_entity_poly.entity_id
_entity_poly.type
_entity_poly.pdbx_seq_one_letter_code
_entity_poly.pdbx_strand_id
1 'polypeptide(L)'
;MINVGVLAHVDAGKTTLIEAILYKTGKLRKTGRVDFGDSFLDNDEYERKRGITIFSKLARTSIDDIEINIIDTPGHVDFSAEMERTISVLDIAVLVISGSEGVQSHSHTLFRLLREANIPTVIFVNKIDSDKFDKDKVLEGLKKALSKNIVDFSNENKMLLEEVAACDEALIEKFIEGEDITKSDISYCIENSKVFPTIFGSGLKLINIEGILELIKEYIHEKTYPDELSGIVYKIKYDENGNRLSFIKLLGGSLKVKDTLFDEKINQIRAYDGEKYIAVENAFAGDIIAVTGLSKVHAGDTFGDIKRPVQKLLPVLSYNMVFPDDISINQIYPKLLQIFDEIPEIKMEYDEELAKIKVSLMGEVQIDLIKNLVGERLGLNCDFIDGGIIYKETIAGYIEGVGHFEPLRHYAEVHMLISEGERGSGIVFVNEVSDDELPKNYQSQVRNIVETSKFRGVLTGSELTDVVLTLVAGRAHEKHTEGGDFLEAVNRAVRHGLMYAKSVLLEPYYDFEINIPMNSLGRLLNDLNNMNAEDISYEGGETLRVTGYAPTVNIQNYGSTLLSYTKGLGHIGFSLKGFLPCHNADEIIEKSSYMSEYDTKNTPDSVFCSHGESFIVPWNEVFNYMHLPLKKFELVKEEEKIETVRSTYDASKADSEELMAIFERTYGKVTPRIGDRDAPVKRTPEKEYVYKERVKKKHYLLVDGYNIIFASKSLNELAQINIDAARDRLVELLIDYKAYKDYEIIVVFDAYRLVNHPTEVKNFSGVYVVYTKTAETADQYIEKTTHEMIKRYDVTVATSDGIEQIIIRGKGAILISAREFLKDLEDTKEAFRKEHIEKTSVTNRLFDSLEGELKEKIENIRLGKKEEP
;
A
#
# COMPACT_ATOMS: atom_id res chain seq x y z
N MET A 1 0.60 48.08 14.11
CA MET A 1 -0.46 47.06 14.08
C MET A 1 0.04 45.76 14.69
N ILE A 2 -0.65 45.21 15.69
CA ILE A 2 -0.29 43.94 16.36
C ILE A 2 -1.36 42.87 16.04
N ASN A 3 -0.94 41.66 15.68
CA ASN A 3 -1.84 40.55 15.37
C ASN A 3 -1.87 39.56 16.53
N VAL A 4 -2.98 39.56 17.28
CA VAL A 4 -3.19 38.75 18.49
C VAL A 4 -4.08 37.56 18.14
N GLY A 5 -3.56 36.34 18.24
CA GLY A 5 -4.39 35.14 18.13
C GLY A 5 -4.92 34.72 19.49
N VAL A 6 -6.20 34.35 19.59
CA VAL A 6 -6.75 33.78 20.82
C VAL A 6 -7.01 32.29 20.60
N LEU A 7 -6.29 31.46 21.34
CA LEU A 7 -6.31 30.00 21.20
C LEU A 7 -6.82 29.38 22.49
N ALA A 8 -7.64 28.33 22.39
CA ALA A 8 -8.14 27.63 23.56
C ALA A 8 -8.61 26.23 23.22
N HIS A 9 -8.70 25.36 24.23
CA HIS A 9 -9.49 24.14 24.10
C HIS A 9 -10.99 24.48 24.00
N VAL A 10 -11.78 23.54 23.47
CA VAL A 10 -13.24 23.61 23.42
C VAL A 10 -13.79 23.99 24.80
N ASP A 11 -14.80 24.86 24.81
CA ASP A 11 -15.47 25.38 26.00
C ASP A 11 -14.62 26.17 27.00
N ALA A 12 -13.34 26.46 26.75
CA ALA A 12 -12.54 27.31 27.63
C ALA A 12 -12.99 28.79 27.65
N GLY A 13 -13.93 29.18 26.78
CA GLY A 13 -14.54 30.52 26.73
C GLY A 13 -13.76 31.53 25.90
N LYS A 14 -13.09 31.06 24.85
CA LYS A 14 -12.34 31.87 23.87
C LYS A 14 -13.20 32.96 23.21
N THR A 15 -14.31 32.61 22.57
CA THR A 15 -15.21 33.59 21.93
C THR A 15 -15.73 34.60 22.94
N THR A 16 -16.11 34.14 24.14
CA THR A 16 -16.54 35.00 25.25
C THR A 16 -15.45 35.99 25.67
N LEU A 17 -14.19 35.58 25.71
CA LEU A 17 -13.07 36.48 26.02
C LEU A 17 -12.87 37.52 24.92
N ILE A 18 -12.94 37.12 23.65
CA ILE A 18 -12.78 38.07 22.54
C ILE A 18 -13.89 39.13 22.58
N GLU A 19 -15.13 38.72 22.82
CA GLU A 19 -16.22 39.68 22.96
C GLU A 19 -16.07 40.61 24.16
N ALA A 20 -15.57 40.09 25.29
CA ALA A 20 -15.24 40.90 26.45
C ALA A 20 -14.17 41.96 26.10
N ILE A 21 -13.14 41.59 25.35
CA ILE A 21 -12.10 42.52 24.87
C ILE A 21 -12.71 43.57 23.93
N LEU A 22 -13.52 43.16 22.95
CA LEU A 22 -14.17 44.07 22.00
C LEU A 22 -15.16 45.02 22.70
N TYR A 23 -15.83 44.57 23.76
CA TYR A 23 -16.69 45.42 24.58
C TYR A 23 -15.87 46.43 25.40
N LYS A 24 -14.78 46.00 26.04
CA LYS A 24 -13.93 46.86 26.88
C LYS A 24 -13.18 47.91 26.08
N THR A 25 -12.77 47.59 24.86
CA THR A 25 -12.17 48.54 23.91
C THR A 25 -13.20 49.48 23.27
N GLY A 26 -14.49 49.34 23.60
CA GLY A 26 -15.56 50.21 23.12
C GLY A 26 -16.07 49.91 21.70
N LYS A 27 -15.56 48.84 21.06
CA LYS A 27 -15.99 48.39 19.73
C LYS A 27 -17.43 47.87 19.75
N LEU A 28 -17.77 47.06 20.75
CA LEU A 28 -19.12 46.52 20.93
C LEU A 28 -19.89 47.32 21.98
N ARG A 29 -21.17 47.61 21.70
CA ARG A 29 -22.07 48.28 22.66
C ARG A 29 -22.66 47.34 23.71
N LYS A 30 -22.67 46.03 23.44
CA LYS A 30 -23.13 44.96 24.32
C LYS A 30 -22.30 43.71 24.03
N THR A 31 -22.04 42.91 25.06
CA THR A 31 -21.48 41.56 24.92
C THR A 31 -22.59 40.60 24.50
N GLY A 32 -22.34 39.80 23.47
CA GLY A 32 -23.16 38.63 23.12
C GLY A 32 -22.75 37.41 23.94
N ARG A 33 -23.39 36.26 23.68
CA ARG A 33 -23.07 34.95 24.23
C ARG A 33 -23.22 33.85 23.18
N VAL A 34 -22.28 32.91 23.22
CA VAL A 34 -22.31 31.71 22.39
C VAL A 34 -23.56 30.88 22.68
N ASP A 35 -23.88 30.66 23.97
CA ASP A 35 -25.05 29.86 24.41
C ASP A 35 -26.40 30.45 23.95
N PHE A 36 -26.46 31.75 23.65
CA PHE A 36 -27.67 32.43 23.18
C PHE A 36 -27.65 32.70 21.66
N GLY A 37 -26.57 32.33 20.96
CA GLY A 37 -26.43 32.48 19.51
C GLY A 37 -26.35 33.93 19.02
N ASP A 38 -26.04 34.88 19.90
CA ASP A 38 -25.93 36.32 19.59
C ASP A 38 -24.47 36.83 19.58
N SER A 39 -23.52 35.90 19.43
CA SER A 39 -22.10 36.23 19.34
C SER A 39 -21.77 37.07 18.10
N PHE A 40 -20.88 38.05 18.24
CA PHE A 40 -20.44 38.90 17.12
C PHE A 40 -19.57 38.14 16.11
N LEU A 41 -18.83 37.14 16.58
CA LEU A 41 -17.94 36.37 15.73
C LEU A 41 -18.65 35.16 15.16
N ASP A 42 -19.45 34.43 15.93
CA ASP A 42 -20.11 33.19 15.48
C ASP A 42 -21.37 33.45 14.64
N ASN A 43 -21.17 33.92 13.40
CA ASN A 43 -22.26 34.15 12.44
C ASN A 43 -22.62 32.94 11.58
N ASP A 44 -21.80 31.89 11.53
CA ASP A 44 -22.11 30.67 10.79
C ASP A 44 -23.19 29.85 11.54
N GLU A 45 -24.23 29.37 10.84
CA GLU A 45 -25.34 28.66 11.49
C GLU A 45 -24.87 27.37 12.18
N TYR A 46 -23.90 26.68 11.60
CA TYR A 46 -23.36 25.44 12.15
C TYR A 46 -22.48 25.71 13.38
N GLU A 47 -21.61 26.72 13.33
CA GLU A 47 -20.83 27.16 14.50
C GLU A 47 -21.74 27.57 15.67
N ARG A 48 -22.81 28.33 15.41
CA ARG A 48 -23.80 28.70 16.46
C ARG A 48 -24.50 27.50 17.05
N LYS A 49 -24.91 26.55 16.22
CA LYS A 49 -25.65 25.35 16.66
C LYS A 49 -24.78 24.43 17.52
N ARG A 50 -23.49 24.31 17.20
CA ARG A 50 -22.53 23.46 17.91
C ARG A 50 -21.80 24.18 19.04
N GLY A 51 -21.81 25.51 19.08
CA GLY A 51 -21.07 26.31 20.06
C GLY A 51 -19.55 26.23 19.91
N ILE A 52 -19.05 25.94 18.71
CA ILE A 52 -17.61 25.80 18.41
C ILE A 52 -17.19 26.75 17.29
N THR A 53 -15.94 27.21 17.33
CA THR A 53 -15.33 27.94 16.21
C THR A 53 -14.58 26.98 15.30
N ILE A 54 -14.85 27.10 14.00
CA ILE A 54 -14.35 26.24 12.93
C ILE A 54 -13.49 27.04 11.96
N PHE A 55 -13.91 28.26 11.63
CA PHE A 55 -13.17 29.12 10.71
C PHE A 55 -12.53 30.27 11.47
N SER A 56 -11.24 30.51 11.22
CA SER A 56 -10.59 31.67 11.83
C SER A 56 -11.22 32.98 11.36
N LYS A 57 -11.50 33.90 12.29
CA LYS A 57 -12.14 35.21 12.05
C LYS A 57 -11.30 36.34 12.60
N LEU A 58 -11.35 37.50 11.94
CA LEU A 58 -10.57 38.68 12.31
C LEU A 58 -11.48 39.80 12.77
N ALA A 59 -11.19 40.39 13.93
CA ALA A 59 -11.85 41.58 14.45
C ALA A 59 -10.81 42.68 14.73
N ARG A 60 -11.10 43.90 14.30
CA ARG A 60 -10.20 45.05 14.49
C ARG A 60 -10.64 45.90 15.67
N THR A 61 -9.70 46.15 16.57
CA THR A 61 -9.88 47.07 17.71
C THR A 61 -8.62 47.89 17.96
N SER A 62 -8.69 48.83 18.89
CA SER A 62 -7.56 49.67 19.29
C SER A 62 -7.48 49.76 20.81
N ILE A 63 -6.26 49.76 21.34
CA ILE A 63 -5.96 50.10 22.73
C ILE A 63 -5.17 51.41 22.68
N ASP A 64 -5.80 52.50 23.09
CA ASP A 64 -5.28 53.86 22.91
C ASP A 64 -4.88 54.10 21.44
N ASP A 65 -3.59 54.33 21.17
CA ASP A 65 -3.04 54.58 19.83
C ASP A 65 -2.54 53.31 19.12
N ILE A 66 -2.64 52.13 19.76
CA ILE A 66 -2.16 50.85 19.21
C ILE A 66 -3.30 50.12 18.52
N GLU A 67 -3.17 49.87 17.21
CA GLU A 67 -4.13 49.07 16.45
C GLU A 67 -3.86 47.57 16.61
N ILE A 68 -4.93 46.81 16.86
CA ILE A 68 -4.89 45.38 17.14
C ILE A 68 -5.87 44.62 16.26
N ASN A 69 -5.36 43.59 15.60
CA ASN A 69 -6.16 42.56 14.95
C ASN A 69 -6.29 41.37 15.90
N ILE A 70 -7.50 41.07 16.36
CA ILE A 70 -7.80 39.87 17.12
C ILE A 70 -8.22 38.78 16.15
N ILE A 71 -7.51 37.66 16.18
CA ILE A 71 -7.78 36.50 15.33
C ILE A 71 -8.32 35.39 16.22
N ASP A 72 -9.58 35.05 16.01
CA ASP A 72 -10.23 33.93 16.66
C ASP A 72 -9.82 32.63 15.96
N THR A 73 -9.23 31.66 16.68
CA THR A 73 -8.73 30.41 16.06
C THR A 73 -9.54 29.20 16.49
N PRO A 74 -9.77 28.18 15.66
CA PRO A 74 -10.47 26.96 16.07
C PRO A 74 -9.85 26.31 17.32
N GLY A 75 -10.69 25.79 18.22
CA GLY A 75 -10.26 25.17 19.48
C GLY A 75 -10.52 23.66 19.56
N HIS A 76 -11.06 23.09 18.48
CA HIS A 76 -11.37 21.67 18.37
C HIS A 76 -10.24 20.95 17.61
N VAL A 77 -9.91 19.73 18.04
CA VAL A 77 -8.81 18.94 17.49
C VAL A 77 -8.95 18.68 15.98
N ASP A 78 -10.17 18.44 15.50
CA ASP A 78 -10.47 18.24 14.08
C ASP A 78 -10.15 19.47 13.18
N PHE A 79 -9.90 20.65 13.73
CA PHE A 79 -9.53 21.85 12.96
C PHE A 79 -8.12 22.35 13.31
N SER A 80 -7.27 21.47 13.82
CA SER A 80 -5.92 21.83 14.27
C SER A 80 -5.03 22.33 13.14
N ALA A 81 -5.26 21.92 11.89
CA ALA A 81 -4.45 22.39 10.77
C ALA A 81 -4.84 23.81 10.29
N GLU A 82 -6.10 24.24 10.41
CA GLU A 82 -6.54 25.64 10.20
C GLU A 82 -5.90 26.51 11.28
N MET A 83 -5.83 25.99 12.49
CA MET A 83 -5.14 26.63 13.59
C MET A 83 -3.62 26.74 13.35
N GLU A 84 -2.92 25.68 12.89
CA GLU A 84 -1.49 25.75 12.52
C GLU A 84 -1.23 26.84 11.47
N ARG A 85 -2.07 26.92 10.43
CA ARG A 85 -1.98 28.00 9.43
C ARG A 85 -2.20 29.36 10.07
N THR A 86 -3.15 29.48 10.99
CA THR A 86 -3.44 30.74 11.67
C THR A 86 -2.31 31.18 12.60
N ILE A 87 -1.62 30.25 13.27
CA ILE A 87 -0.44 30.54 14.11
C ILE A 87 0.66 31.26 13.31
N SER A 88 0.85 30.90 12.04
CA SER A 88 1.89 31.49 11.18
C SER A 88 1.72 32.98 10.88
N VAL A 89 0.54 33.56 11.15
CA VAL A 89 0.25 34.99 10.92
C VAL A 89 0.14 35.82 12.19
N LEU A 90 0.41 35.21 13.36
CA LEU A 90 0.32 35.88 14.66
C LEU A 90 1.62 36.59 15.02
N ASP A 91 1.48 37.71 15.74
CA ASP A 91 2.60 38.35 16.42
C ASP A 91 2.68 37.93 17.89
N ILE A 92 1.52 37.63 18.50
CA ILE A 92 1.37 37.15 19.86
C ILE A 92 0.14 36.26 19.97
N ALA A 93 0.18 35.31 20.91
CA ALA A 93 -0.93 34.43 21.24
C ALA A 93 -1.43 34.66 22.67
N VAL A 94 -2.75 34.64 22.84
CA VAL A 94 -3.42 34.49 24.14
C VAL A 94 -3.94 33.06 24.24
N LEU A 95 -3.29 32.24 25.06
CA LEU A 95 -3.72 30.88 25.35
C LEU A 95 -4.72 30.90 26.52
N VAL A 96 -5.99 30.63 26.22
CA VAL A 96 -7.07 30.63 27.20
C VAL A 96 -7.17 29.25 27.85
N ILE A 97 -7.09 29.24 29.18
CA ILE A 97 -7.22 28.03 30.01
C ILE A 97 -8.43 28.21 30.93
N SER A 98 -9.25 27.18 31.05
CA SER A 98 -10.40 27.16 31.95
C SER A 98 -9.91 27.01 33.39
N GLY A 99 -10.17 28.00 34.25
CA GLY A 99 -9.79 27.96 35.68
C GLY A 99 -10.50 26.84 36.46
N SER A 100 -11.67 26.39 35.99
CA SER A 100 -12.40 25.28 36.60
C SER A 100 -11.90 23.90 36.17
N GLU A 101 -11.30 23.77 34.99
CA GLU A 101 -10.91 22.49 34.40
C GLU A 101 -9.38 22.32 34.30
N GLY A 102 -8.62 23.40 34.41
CA GLY A 102 -7.17 23.41 34.31
C GLY A 102 -6.67 23.09 32.89
N VAL A 103 -5.43 22.61 32.82
CA VAL A 103 -4.77 22.26 31.55
C VAL A 103 -5.37 20.98 30.97
N GLN A 104 -5.85 21.08 29.73
CA GLN A 104 -6.32 19.94 28.95
C GLN A 104 -5.22 19.48 27.97
N SER A 105 -5.36 18.28 27.40
CA SER A 105 -4.43 17.80 26.37
C SER A 105 -4.29 18.71 25.16
N HIS A 106 -5.42 19.21 24.65
CA HIS A 106 -5.35 20.10 23.50
C HIS A 106 -4.60 21.37 23.90
N SER A 107 -4.75 21.87 25.14
CA SER A 107 -3.93 22.97 25.66
C SER A 107 -2.43 22.70 25.60
N HIS A 108 -1.98 21.47 25.85
CA HIS A 108 -0.57 21.08 25.63
C HIS A 108 -0.18 21.15 24.16
N THR A 109 -1.04 20.66 23.27
CA THR A 109 -0.79 20.69 21.83
C THR A 109 -0.68 22.12 21.33
N LEU A 110 -1.62 22.99 21.73
CA LEU A 110 -1.62 24.42 21.46
C LEU A 110 -0.33 25.08 21.94
N PHE A 111 0.02 24.88 23.21
CA PHE A 111 1.22 25.48 23.80
C PHE A 111 2.50 25.00 23.10
N ARG A 112 2.59 23.71 22.74
CA ARG A 112 3.72 23.17 21.98
C ARG A 112 3.83 23.82 20.61
N LEU A 113 2.73 23.91 19.85
CA LEU A 113 2.72 24.52 18.52
C LEU A 113 3.13 26.00 18.55
N LEU A 114 2.65 26.75 19.54
CA LEU A 114 3.06 28.15 19.75
C LEU A 114 4.55 28.28 20.03
N ARG A 115 5.11 27.41 20.89
CA ARG A 115 6.54 27.40 21.20
C ARG A 115 7.40 27.02 20.00
N GLU A 116 7.00 26.01 19.25
CA GLU A 116 7.71 25.59 18.04
C GLU A 116 7.68 26.67 16.95
N ALA A 117 6.60 27.44 16.87
CA ALA A 117 6.46 28.59 15.99
C ALA A 117 7.15 29.87 16.53
N ASN A 118 7.77 29.82 17.71
CA ASN A 118 8.35 30.97 18.42
C ASN A 118 7.38 32.15 18.56
N ILE A 119 6.11 31.87 18.85
CA ILE A 119 5.10 32.90 19.09
C ILE A 119 5.06 33.25 20.58
N PRO A 120 5.30 34.52 20.95
CA PRO A 120 5.11 35.02 22.32
C PRO A 120 3.72 34.65 22.82
N THR A 121 3.63 34.07 24.01
CA THR A 121 2.37 33.51 24.51
C THR A 121 2.02 34.03 25.90
N VAL A 122 0.85 34.65 26.01
CA VAL A 122 0.21 35.08 27.26
C VAL A 122 -0.83 34.04 27.63
N ILE A 123 -0.85 33.58 28.88
CA ILE A 123 -1.85 32.65 29.38
C ILE A 123 -2.96 33.44 30.07
N PHE A 124 -4.21 33.25 29.63
CA PHE A 124 -5.37 33.80 30.32
C PHE A 124 -6.17 32.68 30.97
N VAL A 125 -6.19 32.66 32.30
CA VAL A 125 -7.02 31.73 33.06
C VAL A 125 -8.41 32.33 33.19
N ASN A 126 -9.35 31.79 32.42
CA ASN A 126 -10.74 32.22 32.32
C ASN A 126 -11.64 31.50 33.35
N LYS A 127 -12.90 31.92 33.48
CA LYS A 127 -13.92 31.29 34.35
C LYS A 127 -13.53 31.26 35.84
N ILE A 128 -12.78 32.26 36.32
CA ILE A 128 -12.43 32.36 37.75
C ILE A 128 -13.63 32.62 38.67
N ASP A 129 -14.80 32.92 38.09
CA ASP A 129 -16.07 33.07 38.78
C ASP A 129 -16.71 31.73 39.19
N SER A 130 -16.09 30.60 38.82
CA SER A 130 -16.54 29.28 39.24
C SER A 130 -16.13 28.97 40.69
N ASP A 131 -17.03 28.38 41.47
CA ASP A 131 -16.74 27.90 42.84
C ASP A 131 -15.64 26.82 42.89
N LYS A 132 -15.31 26.20 41.74
CA LYS A 132 -14.24 25.20 41.63
C LYS A 132 -12.85 25.82 41.45
N PHE A 133 -12.76 27.13 41.23
CA PHE A 133 -11.52 27.80 40.94
C PHE A 133 -10.66 27.95 42.20
N ASP A 134 -9.41 27.49 42.11
CA ASP A 134 -8.38 27.65 43.13
C ASP A 134 -7.11 28.13 42.42
N LYS A 135 -6.74 29.39 42.65
CA LYS A 135 -5.67 30.07 41.94
C LYS A 135 -4.33 29.34 42.06
N ASP A 136 -3.97 28.92 43.26
CA ASP A 136 -2.66 28.31 43.54
C ASP A 136 -2.57 26.94 42.88
N LYS A 137 -3.63 26.13 42.96
CA LYS A 137 -3.68 24.82 42.30
C LYS A 137 -3.61 24.91 40.79
N VAL A 138 -4.31 25.88 40.18
CA VAL A 138 -4.28 26.08 38.73
C VAL A 138 -2.89 26.54 38.29
N LEU A 139 -2.27 27.47 39.02
CA LEU A 139 -0.92 27.95 38.71
C LEU A 139 0.13 26.84 38.83
N GLU A 140 0.06 26.01 39.88
CA GLU A 140 0.93 24.84 40.02
C GLU A 140 0.71 23.83 38.88
N GLY A 141 -0.56 23.58 38.51
CA GLY A 141 -0.93 22.74 37.39
C GLY A 141 -0.36 23.24 36.07
N LEU A 142 -0.44 24.54 35.80
CA LEU A 142 0.16 25.20 34.63
C LEU A 142 1.69 25.02 34.63
N LYS A 143 2.35 25.34 35.75
CA LYS A 143 3.81 25.23 35.90
C LYS A 143 4.32 23.79 35.67
N LYS A 144 3.56 22.79 36.15
CA LYS A 144 3.89 21.37 36.01
C LYS A 144 3.62 20.83 34.61
N ALA A 145 2.52 21.24 33.99
CA ALA A 145 2.04 20.68 32.73
C ALA A 145 2.67 21.35 31.50
N LEU A 146 2.81 22.68 31.51
CA LEU A 146 3.20 23.46 30.34
C LEU A 146 4.65 23.94 30.41
N SER A 147 5.00 24.71 31.44
CA SER A 147 6.36 25.26 31.61
C SER A 147 6.58 25.80 33.01
N LYS A 148 7.78 25.58 33.59
CA LYS A 148 8.16 26.18 34.88
C LYS A 148 8.25 27.71 34.84
N ASN A 149 8.45 28.29 33.65
CA ASN A 149 8.63 29.72 33.44
C ASN A 149 7.29 30.47 33.28
N ILE A 150 6.22 29.90 33.82
CA ILE A 150 4.90 30.52 33.89
C ILE A 150 4.87 31.41 35.12
N VAL A 151 4.54 32.68 34.94
CA VAL A 151 4.62 33.70 36.00
C VAL A 151 3.28 34.43 36.10
N ASP A 152 2.81 34.70 37.32
CA ASP A 152 1.55 35.40 37.56
C ASP A 152 1.72 36.92 37.48
N PHE A 153 1.14 37.53 36.46
CA PHE A 153 1.19 38.97 36.19
C PHE A 153 -0.03 39.73 36.76
N SER A 154 -0.86 39.09 37.59
CA SER A 154 -2.05 39.75 38.13
C SER A 154 -1.75 40.91 39.08
N ASN A 155 -0.57 40.93 39.70
CA ASN A 155 -0.14 41.99 40.61
C ASN A 155 1.35 42.33 40.37
N GLU A 156 1.66 43.59 40.08
CA GLU A 156 3.05 44.06 40.02
C GLU A 156 3.65 44.16 41.43
N ASN A 157 4.47 43.19 41.82
CA ASN A 157 5.14 43.18 43.12
C ASN A 157 6.62 42.73 42.98
N LYS A 158 7.42 42.84 44.05
CA LYS A 158 8.82 42.37 44.03
C LYS A 158 8.95 40.88 43.69
N MET A 159 7.97 40.07 44.07
CA MET A 159 7.92 38.64 43.79
C MET A 159 7.79 38.36 42.29
N LEU A 160 7.05 39.17 41.54
CA LEU A 160 6.98 39.10 40.08
C LEU A 160 8.37 39.29 39.45
N LEU A 161 9.11 40.31 39.88
CA LEU A 161 10.45 40.59 39.37
C LEU A 161 11.41 39.43 39.69
N GLU A 162 11.32 38.86 40.89
CA GLU A 162 12.09 37.66 41.28
C GLU A 162 11.77 36.44 40.39
N GLU A 163 10.47 36.17 40.14
CA GLU A 163 10.06 35.06 39.28
C GLU A 163 10.48 35.26 37.82
N VAL A 164 10.40 36.49 37.30
CA VAL A 164 10.86 36.81 35.94
C VAL A 164 12.39 36.67 35.85
N ALA A 165 13.14 37.13 36.85
CA ALA A 165 14.58 36.98 36.91
C ALA A 165 14.98 35.51 36.76
N ALA A 166 14.32 34.62 37.50
CA ALA A 166 14.59 33.19 37.51
C ALA A 166 14.38 32.48 36.15
N CYS A 167 13.73 33.13 35.19
CA CYS A 167 13.44 32.56 33.88
C CYS A 167 14.55 32.81 32.84
N ASP A 168 15.53 33.68 33.11
CA ASP A 168 16.64 33.99 32.20
C ASP A 168 17.97 34.17 32.94
N GLU A 169 19.03 33.50 32.49
CA GLU A 169 20.34 33.49 33.16
C GLU A 169 20.94 34.90 33.33
N ALA A 170 20.81 35.75 32.30
CA ALA A 170 21.31 37.13 32.36
C ALA A 170 20.54 37.98 33.38
N LEU A 171 19.24 37.74 33.54
CA LEU A 171 18.43 38.45 34.54
C LEU A 171 18.68 37.94 35.96
N ILE A 172 19.04 36.66 36.14
CA ILE A 172 19.50 36.14 37.43
C ILE A 172 20.77 36.87 37.87
N GLU A 173 21.76 37.00 36.99
CA GLU A 173 23.01 37.71 37.29
C GLU A 173 22.74 39.16 37.67
N LYS A 174 21.97 39.88 36.84
CA LYS A 174 21.54 41.26 37.07
C LYS A 174 20.84 41.45 38.43
N PHE A 175 19.93 40.53 38.78
CA PHE A 175 19.20 40.57 40.04
C PHE A 175 20.11 40.30 41.26
N ILE A 176 21.07 39.37 41.14
CA ILE A 176 22.04 39.06 42.21
C ILE A 176 22.99 40.23 42.45
N GLU A 177 23.40 40.94 41.39
CA GLU A 177 24.23 42.14 41.47
C GLU A 177 23.48 43.35 42.07
N GLY A 178 22.17 43.22 42.28
CA GLY A 178 21.31 44.25 42.86
C GLY A 178 20.88 45.32 41.86
N GLU A 179 20.97 45.04 40.56
CA GLU A 179 20.44 45.91 39.51
C GLU A 179 18.93 45.69 39.34
N ASP A 180 18.21 46.77 39.02
CA ASP A 180 16.76 46.71 38.80
C ASP A 180 16.43 46.07 37.44
N ILE A 181 15.48 45.12 37.45
CA ILE A 181 14.91 44.52 36.24
C ILE A 181 14.00 45.55 35.58
N THR A 182 14.31 45.90 34.34
CA THR A 182 13.60 46.95 33.58
C THR A 182 12.44 46.36 32.78
N LYS A 183 11.49 47.22 32.36
CA LYS A 183 10.37 46.80 31.50
C LYS A 183 10.86 46.21 30.16
N SER A 184 11.94 46.72 29.60
CA SER A 184 12.57 46.19 28.38
C SER A 184 13.12 44.77 28.58
N ASP A 185 13.63 44.44 29.77
CA ASP A 185 14.11 43.09 30.09
C ASP A 185 12.94 42.09 30.09
N ILE A 186 11.83 42.48 30.72
CA ILE A 186 10.61 41.65 30.77
C ILE A 186 10.03 41.44 29.36
N SER A 187 9.95 42.51 28.57
CA SER A 187 9.49 42.43 27.18
C SER A 187 10.35 41.47 26.35
N TYR A 188 11.68 41.58 26.45
CA TYR A 188 12.61 40.66 25.77
C TYR A 188 12.36 39.19 26.17
N CYS A 189 12.12 38.91 27.46
CA CYS A 189 11.80 37.57 27.93
C CYS A 189 10.47 37.04 27.39
N ILE A 190 9.45 37.88 27.26
CA ILE A 190 8.15 37.50 26.70
C ILE A 190 8.27 37.25 25.19
N GLU A 191 8.90 38.16 24.46
CA GLU A 191 9.07 38.08 23.00
C GLU A 191 9.90 36.86 22.57
N ASN A 192 10.87 36.44 23.40
CA ASN A 192 11.69 35.25 23.14
C ASN A 192 11.13 33.98 23.80
N SER A 193 9.87 33.99 24.26
CA SER A 193 9.22 32.83 24.88
C SER A 193 10.00 32.22 26.06
N LYS A 194 10.75 33.06 26.79
CA LYS A 194 11.45 32.68 28.02
C LYS A 194 10.54 32.77 29.23
N VAL A 195 9.61 33.73 29.24
CA VAL A 195 8.59 33.93 30.28
C VAL A 195 7.21 33.82 29.65
N PHE A 196 6.30 33.13 30.35
CA PHE A 196 4.90 32.99 29.95
C PHE A 196 4.01 33.72 30.97
N PRO A 197 3.67 34.99 30.72
CA PRO A 197 2.87 35.77 31.65
C PRO A 197 1.46 35.21 31.75
N THR A 198 0.94 35.10 32.97
CA THR A 198 -0.39 34.54 33.26
C THR A 198 -1.27 35.56 33.96
N ILE A 199 -2.49 35.72 33.46
CA ILE A 199 -3.50 36.63 34.00
C ILE A 199 -4.75 35.82 34.32
N PHE A 200 -5.37 36.13 35.46
CA PHE A 200 -6.60 35.48 35.93
C PHE A 200 -7.80 36.41 35.75
N GLY A 201 -8.85 35.94 35.08
CA GLY A 201 -10.04 36.75 34.82
C GLY A 201 -11.27 35.95 34.43
N SER A 202 -12.37 36.66 34.13
CA SER A 202 -13.61 36.05 33.65
C SER A 202 -14.19 36.88 32.52
N GLY A 203 -14.19 36.32 31.31
CA GLY A 203 -14.86 36.92 30.14
C GLY A 203 -16.36 37.12 30.38
N LEU A 204 -17.00 36.15 31.04
CA LEU A 204 -18.45 36.17 31.29
C LEU A 204 -18.86 37.29 32.26
N LYS A 205 -18.06 37.54 33.30
CA LYS A 205 -18.31 38.57 34.32
C LYS A 205 -17.56 39.88 34.07
N LEU A 206 -16.81 39.96 32.98
CA LEU A 206 -15.93 41.09 32.64
C LEU A 206 -14.92 41.44 33.76
N ILE A 207 -14.36 40.40 34.39
CA ILE A 207 -13.37 40.54 35.46
C ILE A 207 -11.96 40.48 34.87
N ASN A 208 -11.15 41.50 35.17
CA ASN A 208 -9.72 41.58 34.83
C ASN A 208 -9.41 41.34 33.34
N ILE A 209 -10.22 41.93 32.45
CA ILE A 209 -9.99 41.88 31.00
C ILE A 209 -8.94 42.93 30.61
N GLU A 210 -8.94 44.05 31.33
CA GLU A 210 -7.99 45.15 31.21
C GLU A 210 -6.55 44.68 31.43
N GLY A 211 -6.31 43.71 32.33
CA GLY A 211 -4.96 43.20 32.57
C GLY A 211 -4.28 42.65 31.32
N ILE A 212 -5.01 41.97 30.42
CA ILE A 212 -4.43 41.49 29.16
C ILE A 212 -4.10 42.66 28.24
N LEU A 213 -4.99 43.64 28.18
CA LEU A 213 -4.84 44.83 27.34
C LEU A 213 -3.64 45.68 27.79
N GLU A 214 -3.49 45.85 29.11
CA GLU A 214 -2.35 46.52 29.73
C GLU A 214 -1.06 45.76 29.48
N LEU A 215 -1.04 44.42 29.64
CA LEU A 215 0.14 43.62 29.37
C LEU A 215 0.61 43.72 27.92
N ILE A 216 -0.33 43.63 26.96
CA ILE A 216 -0.01 43.79 25.53
C ILE A 216 0.54 45.19 25.28
N LYS A 217 -0.08 46.23 25.85
CA LYS A 217 0.34 47.63 25.70
C LYS A 217 1.74 47.88 26.28
N GLU A 218 2.05 47.29 27.43
CA GLU A 218 3.29 47.59 28.16
C GLU A 218 4.50 46.79 27.68
N TYR A 219 4.31 45.54 27.27
CA TYR A 219 5.41 44.61 27.05
C TYR A 219 5.55 44.10 25.61
N ILE A 220 4.62 44.39 24.71
CA ILE A 220 4.66 43.89 23.34
C ILE A 220 4.87 45.03 22.37
N HIS A 221 5.96 44.96 21.60
CA HIS A 221 6.30 45.98 20.63
C HIS A 221 5.75 45.67 19.24
N GLU A 222 5.52 46.73 18.45
CA GLU A 222 5.24 46.58 17.02
C GLU A 222 6.47 46.04 16.30
N LYS A 223 6.30 44.99 15.50
CA LYS A 223 7.39 44.42 14.71
C LYS A 223 7.80 45.38 13.59
N THR A 224 9.10 45.47 13.37
CA THR A 224 9.67 46.11 12.18
C THR A 224 9.81 45.07 11.08
N TYR A 225 9.36 45.41 9.88
CA TYR A 225 9.37 44.50 8.73
C TYR A 225 10.36 45.00 7.65
N PRO A 226 10.95 44.09 6.85
CA PRO A 226 11.79 44.47 5.72
C PRO A 226 11.04 45.24 4.63
N ASP A 227 11.78 46.00 3.81
CA ASP A 227 11.22 46.72 2.66
C ASP A 227 10.89 45.81 1.47
N GLU A 228 11.47 44.61 1.40
CA GLU A 228 11.23 43.64 0.33
C GLU A 228 9.86 42.96 0.46
N LEU A 229 9.14 42.85 -0.66
CA LEU A 229 7.81 42.25 -0.69
C LEU A 229 7.88 40.78 -0.27
N SER A 230 7.25 40.47 0.86
CA SER A 230 7.18 39.11 1.37
C SER A 230 5.89 38.90 2.15
N GLY A 231 5.42 37.65 2.19
CA GLY A 231 4.18 37.31 2.87
C GLY A 231 3.78 35.85 2.71
N ILE A 232 2.69 35.52 3.40
CA ILE A 232 2.12 34.17 3.42
C ILE A 232 0.63 34.24 3.16
N VAL A 233 0.16 33.35 2.27
CA VAL A 233 -1.26 33.11 2.06
C VAL A 233 -1.69 32.06 3.08
N TYR A 234 -2.50 32.41 4.07
CA TYR A 234 -2.84 31.48 5.15
C TYR A 234 -4.25 30.89 5.02
N LYS A 235 -5.12 31.55 4.24
CA LYS A 235 -6.54 31.17 4.14
C LYS A 235 -7.13 31.54 2.78
N ILE A 236 -8.05 30.71 2.30
CA ILE A 236 -8.85 30.95 1.09
C ILE A 236 -10.33 30.91 1.47
N LYS A 237 -11.11 31.82 0.90
CA LYS A 237 -12.59 31.82 0.99
C LYS A 237 -13.19 32.23 -0.34
N TYR A 238 -14.47 31.94 -0.54
CA TYR A 238 -15.25 32.51 -1.63
C TYR A 238 -16.26 33.52 -1.08
N ASP A 239 -16.48 34.62 -1.82
CA ASP A 239 -17.58 35.56 -1.51
C ASP A 239 -18.93 35.08 -2.06
N GLU A 240 -20.02 35.75 -1.70
CA GLU A 240 -21.38 35.43 -2.17
C GLU A 240 -21.53 35.44 -3.70
N ASN A 241 -20.64 36.16 -4.40
CA ASN A 241 -20.62 36.24 -5.87
C ASN A 241 -19.73 35.16 -6.50
N GLY A 242 -19.13 34.27 -5.69
CA GLY A 242 -18.22 33.23 -6.14
C GLY A 242 -16.80 33.72 -6.46
N ASN A 243 -16.43 34.95 -6.09
CA ASN A 243 -15.06 35.41 -6.25
C ASN A 243 -14.17 34.79 -5.18
N ARG A 244 -13.04 34.26 -5.63
CA ARG A 244 -12.00 33.71 -4.77
C ARG A 244 -11.25 34.83 -4.03
N LEU A 245 -11.18 34.70 -2.71
CA LEU A 245 -10.50 35.59 -1.77
C LEU A 245 -9.30 34.87 -1.17
N SER A 246 -8.11 35.37 -1.45
CA SER A 246 -6.86 34.88 -0.85
C SER A 246 -6.47 35.80 0.30
N PHE A 247 -6.50 35.29 1.54
CA PHE A 247 -6.09 36.03 2.73
C PHE A 247 -4.58 35.91 2.92
N ILE A 248 -3.92 37.08 2.95
CA ILE A 248 -2.47 37.22 2.95
C ILE A 248 -2.07 38.05 4.17
N LYS A 249 -1.05 37.58 4.89
CA LYS A 249 -0.29 38.37 5.85
C LYS A 249 0.97 38.89 5.17
N LEU A 250 1.10 40.20 5.08
CA LEU A 250 2.31 40.85 4.58
C LEU A 250 3.37 40.87 5.68
N LEU A 251 4.55 40.35 5.36
CA LEU A 251 5.71 40.26 6.25
C LEU A 251 6.87 41.14 5.79
N GLY A 252 6.72 41.83 4.66
CA GLY A 252 7.65 42.83 4.17
C GLY A 252 7.11 43.56 2.95
N GLY A 253 7.59 44.77 2.72
CA GLY A 253 7.24 45.63 1.61
C GLY A 253 5.79 46.13 1.62
N SER A 254 5.26 46.41 0.44
CA SER A 254 3.90 46.91 0.25
C SER A 254 3.29 46.32 -1.02
N LEU A 255 1.96 46.20 -1.03
CA LEU A 255 1.21 45.62 -2.13
C LEU A 255 0.15 46.61 -2.61
N LYS A 256 0.06 46.82 -3.93
CA LYS A 256 -0.90 47.75 -4.54
C LYS A 256 -1.88 47.01 -5.46
N VAL A 257 -3.05 47.61 -5.63
CA VAL A 257 -4.02 47.11 -6.62
C VAL A 257 -3.38 47.17 -8.03
N LYS A 258 -3.58 46.11 -8.83
CA LYS A 258 -2.94 45.82 -10.14
C LYS A 258 -1.49 45.35 -10.10
N ASP A 259 -0.86 45.24 -8.93
CA ASP A 259 0.43 44.56 -8.83
C ASP A 259 0.27 43.08 -9.22
N THR A 260 1.39 42.47 -9.60
CA THR A 260 1.44 41.06 -10.01
C THR A 260 2.07 40.24 -8.88
N LEU A 261 1.36 39.20 -8.45
CA LEU A 261 1.80 38.26 -7.43
C LEU A 261 1.56 36.83 -7.97
N PHE A 262 2.55 35.94 -7.87
CA PHE A 262 2.49 34.59 -8.46
C PHE A 262 2.10 34.58 -9.96
N ASP A 263 2.62 35.53 -10.74
CA ASP A 263 2.29 35.75 -12.15
C ASP A 263 0.80 36.08 -12.44
N GLU A 264 0.01 36.40 -11.40
CA GLU A 264 -1.39 36.78 -11.49
C GLU A 264 -1.60 38.24 -11.02
N LYS A 265 -2.56 38.93 -11.62
CA LYS A 265 -2.83 40.35 -11.29
C LYS A 265 -3.84 40.46 -10.16
N ILE A 266 -3.55 41.39 -9.25
CA ILE A 266 -4.43 41.74 -8.15
C ILE A 266 -5.53 42.69 -8.65
N ASN A 267 -6.79 42.27 -8.53
CA ASN A 267 -7.93 43.08 -8.94
C ASN A 267 -8.39 44.05 -7.86
N GLN A 268 -8.42 43.59 -6.60
CA GLN A 268 -8.87 44.37 -5.46
C GLN A 268 -8.21 43.86 -4.18
N ILE A 269 -7.87 44.79 -3.27
CA ILE A 269 -7.41 44.50 -1.91
C ILE A 269 -8.52 44.92 -0.93
N ARG A 270 -8.87 44.02 -0.01
CA ARG A 270 -9.95 44.18 0.98
C ARG A 270 -9.39 43.99 2.40
N ALA A 271 -9.65 44.96 3.26
CA ALA A 271 -9.37 44.89 4.69
C ALA A 271 -10.65 44.48 5.44
N TYR A 272 -10.67 43.30 6.04
CA TYR A 272 -11.84 42.75 6.74
C TYR A 272 -11.88 43.14 8.22
N ASP A 273 -13.10 43.29 8.74
CA ASP A 273 -13.45 43.49 10.15
C ASP A 273 -14.78 42.76 10.43
N GLY A 274 -14.69 41.53 10.93
CA GLY A 274 -15.80 40.58 10.91
C GLY A 274 -16.22 40.24 9.48
N GLU A 275 -17.50 40.42 9.16
CA GLU A 275 -18.03 40.23 7.80
C GLU A 275 -17.88 41.46 6.89
N LYS A 276 -17.68 42.64 7.50
CA LYS A 276 -17.56 43.89 6.75
C LYS A 276 -16.15 44.04 6.23
N TYR A 277 -16.00 44.66 5.07
CA TYR A 277 -14.69 45.00 4.53
C TYR A 277 -14.66 46.42 3.99
N ILE A 278 -13.44 46.97 3.95
CA ILE A 278 -13.12 48.23 3.28
C ILE A 278 -12.16 47.92 2.15
N ALA A 279 -12.43 48.42 0.95
CA ALA A 279 -11.51 48.31 -0.17
C ALA A 279 -10.37 49.32 0.00
N VAL A 280 -9.13 48.86 -0.11
CA VAL A 280 -7.93 49.68 0.04
C VAL A 280 -7.09 49.63 -1.24
N GLU A 281 -6.39 50.73 -1.56
CA GLU A 281 -5.52 50.80 -2.75
C GLU A 281 -4.11 50.25 -2.50
N ASN A 282 -3.62 50.42 -1.27
CA ASN A 282 -2.29 49.99 -0.84
C ASN A 282 -2.41 49.27 0.51
N ALA A 283 -1.61 48.22 0.69
CA ALA A 283 -1.44 47.51 1.94
C ALA A 283 0.05 47.43 2.29
N PHE A 284 0.38 47.44 3.58
CA PHE A 284 1.75 47.51 4.07
C PHE A 284 2.12 46.26 4.88
N ALA A 285 3.43 46.05 5.07
CA ALA A 285 3.93 45.00 5.94
C ALA A 285 3.32 45.11 7.34
N GLY A 286 2.87 43.98 7.88
CA GLY A 286 2.09 43.92 9.12
C GLY A 286 0.59 43.74 8.91
N ASP A 287 0.05 44.12 7.74
CA ASP A 287 -1.37 44.00 7.47
C ASP A 287 -1.80 42.56 7.14
N ILE A 288 -3.02 42.23 7.57
CA ILE A 288 -3.77 41.07 7.08
C ILE A 288 -4.85 41.57 6.12
N ILE A 289 -4.74 41.15 4.87
CA ILE A 289 -5.59 41.58 3.76
C ILE A 289 -6.16 40.39 3.01
N ALA A 290 -7.29 40.59 2.34
CA ALA A 290 -7.83 39.66 1.36
C ALA A 290 -7.68 40.23 -0.05
N VAL A 291 -7.21 39.40 -0.96
CA VAL A 291 -6.90 39.78 -2.35
C VAL A 291 -7.77 38.97 -3.31
N THR A 292 -8.23 39.62 -4.38
CA THR A 292 -8.97 38.96 -5.47
C THR A 292 -8.14 38.94 -6.75
N GLY A 293 -8.39 37.94 -7.62
CA GLY A 293 -7.71 37.78 -8.91
C GLY A 293 -6.64 36.67 -8.94
N LEU A 294 -6.40 36.01 -7.81
CA LEU A 294 -5.44 34.91 -7.68
C LEU A 294 -6.17 33.56 -7.78
N SER A 295 -5.98 32.84 -8.88
CA SER A 295 -6.65 31.56 -9.15
C SER A 295 -5.81 30.35 -8.79
N LYS A 296 -4.47 30.46 -8.81
CA LYS A 296 -3.55 29.32 -8.64
C LYS A 296 -2.94 29.18 -7.24
N VAL A 297 -3.18 30.17 -6.38
CA VAL A 297 -2.52 30.26 -5.07
C VAL A 297 -3.24 29.37 -4.07
N HIS A 298 -2.52 28.54 -3.32
CA HIS A 298 -3.07 27.69 -2.26
C HIS A 298 -2.75 28.22 -0.86
N ALA A 299 -3.49 27.76 0.14
CA ALA A 299 -3.19 28.08 1.53
C ALA A 299 -1.84 27.46 1.94
N GLY A 300 -1.04 28.23 2.66
CA GLY A 300 0.34 27.93 3.02
C GLY A 300 1.37 28.36 1.98
N ASP A 301 0.99 28.87 0.81
CA ASP A 301 1.97 29.38 -0.16
C ASP A 301 2.62 30.67 0.36
N THR A 302 3.94 30.78 0.19
CA THR A 302 4.76 31.91 0.63
C THR A 302 5.41 32.63 -0.55
N PHE A 303 5.70 33.91 -0.37
CA PHE A 303 6.45 34.74 -1.33
C PHE A 303 7.39 35.67 -0.57
N GLY A 304 8.44 36.15 -1.26
CA GLY A 304 9.65 36.64 -0.59
C GLY A 304 10.41 35.49 0.06
N ASP A 305 11.62 35.71 0.56
CA ASP A 305 12.51 34.67 1.12
C ASP A 305 12.01 34.11 2.46
N ILE A 306 10.82 33.49 2.43
CA ILE A 306 10.09 32.95 3.59
C ILE A 306 9.90 31.45 3.39
N LYS A 307 10.36 30.68 4.38
CA LYS A 307 10.15 29.24 4.42
C LYS A 307 8.66 28.92 4.57
N ARG A 308 8.16 28.03 3.72
CA ARG A 308 6.81 27.47 3.87
C ARG A 308 6.69 26.77 5.22
N PRO A 309 5.66 27.10 6.04
CA PRO A 309 5.42 26.39 7.29
C PRO A 309 5.08 24.93 6.99
N VAL A 310 5.76 24.01 7.68
CA VAL A 310 5.51 22.57 7.55
C VAL A 310 4.22 22.26 8.31
N GLN A 311 3.21 21.77 7.59
CA GLN A 311 1.98 21.29 8.18
C GLN A 311 2.26 19.92 8.82
N LYS A 312 2.07 19.81 10.14
CA LYS A 312 2.44 18.59 10.89
C LYS A 312 1.27 17.64 11.07
N LEU A 313 0.07 18.19 11.11
CA LEU A 313 -1.16 17.42 11.26
C LEU A 313 -1.73 17.09 9.88
N LEU A 314 -1.75 15.80 9.55
CA LEU A 314 -2.29 15.27 8.30
C LEU A 314 -3.63 14.56 8.56
N PRO A 315 -4.55 14.53 7.59
CA PRO A 315 -5.78 13.77 7.69
C PRO A 315 -5.49 12.28 7.84
N VAL A 316 -6.28 11.61 8.69
CA VAL A 316 -6.02 10.23 9.16
C VAL A 316 -7.08 9.25 8.64
N LEU A 317 -8.28 9.76 8.32
CA LEU A 317 -9.45 8.97 7.95
C LEU A 317 -9.76 9.14 6.46
N SER A 318 -10.29 8.11 5.80
CA SER A 318 -10.71 8.19 4.40
C SER A 318 -12.10 7.61 4.20
N TYR A 319 -13.00 8.41 3.62
CA TYR A 319 -14.40 8.08 3.41
C TYR A 319 -14.78 8.21 1.94
N ASN A 320 -15.77 7.43 1.51
CA ASN A 320 -16.49 7.67 0.27
C ASN A 320 -17.67 8.60 0.52
N MET A 321 -17.73 9.70 -0.21
CA MET A 321 -18.85 10.62 -0.19
C MET A 321 -19.92 10.13 -1.17
N VAL A 322 -21.12 9.88 -0.65
CA VAL A 322 -22.26 9.33 -1.39
C VAL A 322 -23.38 10.36 -1.44
N PHE A 323 -24.01 10.46 -2.61
CA PHE A 323 -25.15 11.32 -2.88
C PHE A 323 -26.36 10.47 -3.29
N PRO A 324 -27.59 10.97 -3.12
CA PRO A 324 -28.79 10.36 -3.69
C PRO A 324 -28.66 10.05 -5.20
N ASP A 325 -29.27 8.94 -5.64
CA ASP A 325 -29.11 8.34 -6.99
C ASP A 325 -29.52 9.26 -8.15
N ASP A 326 -30.25 10.34 -7.88
CA ASP A 326 -30.76 11.29 -8.87
C ASP A 326 -29.74 12.36 -9.29
N ILE A 327 -28.55 12.41 -8.67
CA ILE A 327 -27.58 13.49 -8.88
C ILE A 327 -26.31 13.01 -9.58
N SER A 328 -25.96 13.69 -10.68
CA SER A 328 -24.73 13.42 -11.42
C SER A 328 -23.51 14.04 -10.75
N ILE A 329 -22.56 13.20 -10.33
CA ILE A 329 -21.33 13.60 -9.63
C ILE A 329 -20.51 14.63 -10.41
N ASN A 330 -20.41 14.48 -11.74
CA ASN A 330 -19.66 15.39 -12.61
C ASN A 330 -20.16 16.85 -12.56
N GLN A 331 -21.45 17.07 -12.27
CA GLN A 331 -22.01 18.42 -12.16
C GLN A 331 -21.71 19.06 -10.80
N ILE A 332 -21.57 18.23 -9.77
CA ILE A 332 -21.33 18.67 -8.40
C ILE A 332 -19.83 18.87 -8.13
N TYR A 333 -18.96 18.07 -8.76
CA TYR A 333 -17.52 18.04 -8.51
C TYR A 333 -16.84 19.42 -8.52
N PRO A 334 -17.09 20.33 -9.50
CA PRO A 334 -16.49 21.68 -9.48
C PRO A 334 -16.95 22.54 -8.28
N LYS A 335 -18.20 22.37 -7.83
CA LYS A 335 -18.71 23.10 -6.67
C LYS A 335 -18.19 22.53 -5.36
N LEU A 336 -17.98 21.22 -5.29
CA LEU A 336 -17.30 20.60 -4.15
C LEU A 336 -15.85 21.05 -4.06
N LEU A 337 -15.14 21.15 -5.19
CA LEU A 337 -13.79 21.70 -5.22
C LEU A 337 -13.73 23.12 -4.62
N GLN A 338 -14.74 23.97 -4.85
CA GLN A 338 -14.81 25.28 -4.19
C GLN A 338 -14.95 25.18 -2.67
N ILE A 339 -15.82 24.28 -2.18
CA ILE A 339 -16.00 24.06 -0.73
C ILE A 339 -14.72 23.51 -0.09
N PHE A 340 -14.08 22.53 -0.73
CA PHE A 340 -12.84 21.92 -0.21
C PHE A 340 -11.61 22.83 -0.37
N ASP A 341 -11.57 23.75 -1.33
CA ASP A 341 -10.51 24.79 -1.43
C ASP A 341 -10.56 25.75 -0.21
N GLU A 342 -11.72 25.91 0.44
CA GLU A 342 -11.82 26.62 1.73
C GLU A 342 -11.30 25.81 2.93
N ILE A 343 -11.16 24.49 2.78
CA ILE A 343 -10.72 23.57 3.84
C ILE A 343 -9.55 22.70 3.31
N PRO A 344 -8.34 23.29 3.15
CA PRO A 344 -7.19 22.64 2.52
C PRO A 344 -6.73 21.33 3.17
N GLU A 345 -7.15 21.09 4.42
CA GLU A 345 -6.90 19.85 5.16
C GLU A 345 -7.53 18.63 4.51
N ILE A 346 -8.60 18.85 3.76
CA ILE A 346 -9.40 17.77 3.21
C ILE A 346 -8.87 17.47 1.81
N LYS A 347 -8.36 16.24 1.64
CA LYS A 347 -8.00 15.75 0.31
C LYS A 347 -9.21 15.11 -0.33
N MET A 348 -9.60 15.63 -1.49
CA MET A 348 -10.67 15.09 -2.31
C MET A 348 -10.06 14.47 -3.57
N GLU A 349 -10.36 13.20 -3.82
CA GLU A 349 -9.98 12.47 -5.01
C GLU A 349 -11.23 11.97 -5.72
N TYR A 350 -11.31 12.16 -7.04
CA TYR A 350 -12.39 11.60 -7.85
C TYR A 350 -11.88 10.35 -8.56
N ASP A 351 -12.53 9.23 -8.28
CA ASP A 351 -12.30 7.97 -8.98
C ASP A 351 -13.24 7.90 -10.19
N GLU A 352 -12.68 8.08 -11.39
CA GLU A 352 -13.40 8.03 -12.65
C GLU A 352 -13.96 6.62 -12.97
N GLU A 353 -13.30 5.55 -12.52
CA GLU A 353 -13.71 4.17 -12.80
C GLU A 353 -14.94 3.77 -11.98
N LEU A 354 -14.94 4.14 -10.70
CA LEU A 354 -16.05 3.83 -9.77
C LEU A 354 -17.12 4.92 -9.73
N ALA A 355 -16.87 6.06 -10.37
CA ALA A 355 -17.65 7.28 -10.22
C ALA A 355 -17.89 7.59 -8.72
N LYS A 356 -16.82 7.56 -7.91
CA LYS A 356 -16.89 7.82 -6.47
C LYS A 356 -15.99 8.99 -6.09
N ILE A 357 -16.44 9.77 -5.11
CA ILE A 357 -15.62 10.82 -4.50
C ILE A 357 -15.07 10.26 -3.20
N LYS A 358 -13.74 10.19 -3.11
CA LYS A 358 -13.01 9.84 -1.90
C LYS A 358 -12.56 11.11 -1.18
N VAL A 359 -12.78 11.17 0.13
CA VAL A 359 -12.50 12.33 0.96
C VAL A 359 -11.69 11.90 2.18
N SER A 360 -10.53 12.53 2.41
CA SER A 360 -9.69 12.29 3.60
C SER A 360 -9.92 13.35 4.67
N LEU A 361 -10.24 12.93 5.90
CA LEU A 361 -10.71 13.76 7.01
C LEU A 361 -9.92 13.47 8.31
N MET A 362 -10.00 14.38 9.28
CA MET A 362 -9.40 14.25 10.61
C MET A 362 -10.34 13.60 11.65
N GLY A 363 -11.66 13.81 11.54
CA GLY A 363 -12.61 13.33 12.54
C GLY A 363 -14.09 13.51 12.16
N GLU A 364 -14.98 13.04 13.04
CA GLU A 364 -16.44 13.02 12.81
C GLU A 364 -17.06 14.43 12.78
N VAL A 365 -16.46 15.42 13.47
CA VAL A 365 -17.00 16.79 13.47
C VAL A 365 -16.84 17.44 12.09
N GLN A 366 -15.76 17.09 11.36
CA GLN A 366 -15.59 17.50 9.97
C GLN A 366 -16.63 16.86 9.05
N ILE A 367 -16.98 15.58 9.26
CA ILE A 367 -18.04 14.90 8.48
C ILE A 367 -19.34 15.70 8.61
N ASP A 368 -19.75 15.98 9.84
CA ASP A 368 -20.98 16.73 10.12
C ASP A 368 -20.93 18.14 9.54
N LEU A 369 -19.79 18.84 9.62
CA LEU A 369 -19.61 20.16 9.01
C LEU A 369 -19.81 20.09 7.49
N ILE A 370 -19.17 19.14 6.81
CA ILE A 370 -19.25 19.04 5.35
C ILE A 370 -20.68 18.73 4.91
N LYS A 371 -21.38 17.84 5.63
CA LYS A 371 -22.80 17.56 5.37
C LYS A 371 -23.65 18.83 5.43
N ASN A 372 -23.42 19.68 6.45
CA ASN A 372 -24.16 20.94 6.57
C ASN A 372 -23.76 21.96 5.49
N LEU A 373 -22.45 22.12 5.20
CA LEU A 373 -21.99 23.03 4.15
C LEU A 373 -22.54 22.67 2.76
N VAL A 374 -22.58 21.37 2.44
CA VAL A 374 -23.16 20.85 1.20
C VAL A 374 -24.68 21.04 1.19
N GLY A 375 -25.35 20.81 2.32
CA GLY A 375 -26.78 21.09 2.49
C GLY A 375 -27.13 22.56 2.26
N GLU A 376 -26.42 23.48 2.90
CA GLU A 376 -26.69 24.93 2.83
C GLU A 376 -26.32 25.54 1.47
N ARG A 377 -25.10 25.27 0.97
CA ARG A 377 -24.59 25.91 -0.25
C ARG A 377 -25.05 25.24 -1.54
N LEU A 378 -25.27 23.92 -1.52
CA LEU A 378 -25.65 23.15 -2.71
C LEU A 378 -27.11 22.69 -2.67
N GLY A 379 -27.77 22.73 -1.51
CA GLY A 379 -29.14 22.21 -1.37
C GLY A 379 -29.21 20.69 -1.46
N LEU A 380 -28.09 19.99 -1.21
CA LEU A 380 -27.96 18.55 -1.40
C LEU A 380 -27.68 17.84 -0.07
N ASN A 381 -28.20 16.64 0.08
CA ASN A 381 -27.81 15.76 1.18
C ASN A 381 -26.67 14.85 0.71
N CYS A 382 -25.68 14.66 1.58
CA CYS A 382 -24.58 13.72 1.34
C CYS A 382 -24.33 12.88 2.58
N ASP A 383 -23.93 11.63 2.35
CA ASP A 383 -23.47 10.73 3.40
C ASP A 383 -22.02 10.33 3.18
N PHE A 384 -21.36 9.95 4.26
CA PHE A 384 -20.00 9.45 4.25
C PHE A 384 -20.05 8.00 4.69
N ILE A 385 -19.62 7.11 3.81
CA ILE A 385 -19.50 5.68 4.09
C ILE A 385 -18.00 5.40 4.19
N ASP A 386 -17.60 4.52 5.11
CA ASP A 386 -16.21 4.06 5.18
C ASP A 386 -15.72 3.74 3.77
N GLY A 387 -14.59 4.34 3.41
CA GLY A 387 -13.96 4.11 2.12
C GLY A 387 -13.77 2.61 1.98
N GLY A 388 -14.53 1.97 1.09
CA GLY A 388 -14.47 0.53 0.89
C GLY A 388 -13.01 0.11 0.76
N ILE A 389 -12.60 -0.86 1.57
CA ILE A 389 -11.22 -1.29 1.62
C ILE A 389 -10.94 -2.01 0.31
N ILE A 390 -9.91 -1.53 -0.39
CA ILE A 390 -9.50 -2.15 -1.64
C ILE A 390 -8.82 -3.44 -1.23
N TYR A 391 -9.48 -4.56 -1.45
CA TYR A 391 -8.84 -5.86 -1.36
C TYR A 391 -8.12 -6.14 -2.68
N LYS A 392 -7.09 -6.97 -2.61
CA LYS A 392 -6.41 -7.54 -3.77
C LYS A 392 -6.37 -9.05 -3.62
N GLU A 393 -6.13 -9.76 -4.70
CA GLU A 393 -5.94 -11.22 -4.66
C GLU A 393 -4.56 -11.58 -5.17
N THR A 394 -4.00 -12.65 -4.63
CA THR A 394 -2.80 -13.30 -5.15
C THR A 394 -3.01 -14.81 -5.12
N ILE A 395 -2.01 -15.58 -5.53
CA ILE A 395 -2.07 -17.04 -5.43
C ILE A 395 -0.99 -17.56 -4.49
N ALA A 396 -1.20 -18.77 -3.98
CA ALA A 396 -0.16 -19.58 -3.36
C ALA A 396 0.16 -20.79 -4.25
N GLY A 397 1.45 -21.04 -4.47
CA GLY A 397 1.99 -22.05 -5.36
C GLY A 397 2.09 -21.58 -6.82
N TYR A 398 1.90 -22.51 -7.74
CA TYR A 398 1.89 -22.24 -9.17
C TYR A 398 0.90 -23.16 -9.89
N ILE A 399 0.31 -22.70 -10.99
CA ILE A 399 -0.73 -23.40 -11.76
C ILE A 399 -0.64 -23.05 -13.24
N GLU A 400 -0.97 -23.98 -14.14
CA GLU A 400 -1.00 -23.74 -15.59
C GLU A 400 -2.45 -23.55 -16.06
N GLY A 401 -2.85 -22.32 -16.36
CA GLY A 401 -4.17 -22.00 -16.90
C GLY A 401 -4.21 -22.09 -18.43
N VAL A 402 -5.35 -22.53 -18.97
CA VAL A 402 -5.58 -22.72 -20.41
C VAL A 402 -6.72 -21.80 -20.85
N GLY A 403 -6.46 -20.99 -21.88
CA GLY A 403 -7.46 -20.12 -22.48
C GLY A 403 -7.56 -20.39 -23.96
N HIS A 404 -8.76 -20.74 -24.41
CA HIS A 404 -9.05 -21.01 -25.81
C HIS A 404 -10.22 -20.14 -26.30
N PHE A 405 -10.03 -19.47 -27.42
CA PHE A 405 -11.01 -18.57 -28.03
C PHE A 405 -11.09 -18.79 -29.53
N GLU A 406 -12.14 -19.50 -29.97
CA GLU A 406 -12.41 -19.83 -31.36
C GLU A 406 -13.89 -19.59 -31.75
N PRO A 407 -14.38 -18.33 -31.78
CA PRO A 407 -15.62 -18.01 -32.48
C PRO A 407 -15.46 -18.07 -34.01
N LEU A 408 -16.57 -17.98 -34.75
CA LEU A 408 -16.56 -18.12 -36.23
C LEU A 408 -15.52 -17.18 -36.89
N ARG A 409 -14.46 -17.75 -37.48
CA ARG A 409 -13.31 -17.07 -38.13
C ARG A 409 -12.31 -16.37 -37.20
N HIS A 410 -12.35 -16.68 -35.91
CA HIS A 410 -11.42 -16.22 -34.89
C HIS A 410 -10.67 -17.42 -34.30
N TYR A 411 -9.41 -17.28 -33.90
CA TYR A 411 -8.65 -18.36 -33.24
C TYR A 411 -7.50 -17.81 -32.41
N ALA A 412 -7.48 -18.12 -31.12
CA ALA A 412 -6.32 -17.98 -30.25
C ALA A 412 -6.35 -19.02 -29.13
N GLU A 413 -5.18 -19.59 -28.83
CA GLU A 413 -5.00 -20.50 -27.69
C GLU A 413 -3.73 -20.11 -26.94
N VAL A 414 -3.85 -19.94 -25.62
CA VAL A 414 -2.77 -19.47 -24.76
C VAL A 414 -2.76 -20.28 -23.47
N HIS A 415 -1.57 -20.75 -23.08
CA HIS A 415 -1.34 -21.38 -21.79
C HIS A 415 -0.45 -20.47 -20.94
N MET A 416 -0.95 -20.11 -19.76
CA MET A 416 -0.26 -19.23 -18.81
C MET A 416 0.06 -20.00 -17.54
N LEU A 417 1.34 -20.07 -17.20
CA LEU A 417 1.78 -20.51 -15.88
C LEU A 417 1.73 -19.31 -14.93
N ILE A 418 0.86 -19.40 -13.94
CA ILE A 418 0.69 -18.40 -12.88
C ILE A 418 1.47 -18.90 -11.67
N SER A 419 2.43 -18.14 -11.16
CA SER A 419 3.15 -18.45 -9.92
C SER A 419 3.18 -17.28 -8.96
N GLU A 420 3.45 -17.56 -7.69
CA GLU A 420 3.75 -16.53 -6.68
C GLU A 420 4.82 -15.54 -7.15
N GLY A 421 4.56 -14.25 -6.98
CA GLY A 421 5.52 -13.16 -7.17
C GLY A 421 6.00 -12.59 -5.83
N GLU A 422 7.02 -11.73 -5.90
CA GLU A 422 7.45 -10.98 -4.71
C GLU A 422 6.37 -9.99 -4.27
N ARG A 423 6.25 -9.76 -2.96
CA ARG A 423 5.24 -8.84 -2.42
C ARG A 423 5.49 -7.41 -2.92
N GLY A 424 4.44 -6.78 -3.45
CA GLY A 424 4.51 -5.45 -4.04
C GLY A 424 5.13 -5.41 -5.45
N SER A 425 5.46 -6.56 -6.05
CA SER A 425 5.97 -6.61 -7.43
C SER A 425 4.88 -6.40 -8.49
N GLY A 426 3.60 -6.50 -8.12
CA GLY A 426 2.50 -6.41 -9.08
C GLY A 426 2.44 -7.63 -9.99
N ILE A 427 2.08 -7.44 -11.25
CA ILE A 427 2.06 -8.53 -12.25
C ILE A 427 3.35 -8.47 -13.05
N VAL A 428 4.12 -9.57 -13.03
CA VAL A 428 5.37 -9.70 -13.79
C VAL A 428 5.17 -10.68 -14.93
N PHE A 429 5.52 -10.29 -16.15
CA PHE A 429 5.41 -11.15 -17.33
C PHE A 429 6.74 -11.82 -17.70
N VAL A 430 6.70 -13.14 -17.94
CA VAL A 430 7.85 -13.93 -18.42
C VAL A 430 7.44 -14.72 -19.66
N ASN A 431 8.36 -14.92 -20.59
CA ASN A 431 8.11 -15.68 -21.82
C ASN A 431 9.06 -16.89 -21.92
N GLU A 432 8.50 -18.10 -21.95
CA GLU A 432 9.22 -19.37 -22.14
C GLU A 432 8.97 -19.99 -23.53
N VAL A 433 8.16 -19.36 -24.40
CA VAL A 433 7.80 -19.89 -25.72
C VAL A 433 8.86 -19.54 -26.77
N SER A 434 9.22 -20.51 -27.61
CA SER A 434 10.17 -20.30 -28.72
C SER A 434 9.51 -19.61 -29.91
N ASP A 435 10.35 -18.97 -30.75
CA ASP A 435 9.90 -18.30 -31.98
C ASP A 435 9.23 -19.26 -32.99
N ASP A 436 9.56 -20.56 -32.90
CA ASP A 436 9.01 -21.61 -33.75
C ASP A 436 7.59 -22.04 -33.32
N GLU A 437 7.27 -21.94 -32.02
CA GLU A 437 5.95 -22.30 -31.48
C GLU A 437 4.94 -21.16 -31.65
N LEU A 438 5.35 -19.92 -31.36
CA LEU A 438 4.51 -18.73 -31.53
C LEU A 438 5.36 -17.57 -32.07
N PRO A 439 5.01 -16.95 -33.21
CA PRO A 439 5.74 -15.79 -33.73
C PRO A 439 5.87 -14.60 -32.75
N LYS A 440 7.00 -13.88 -32.80
CA LYS A 440 7.34 -12.76 -31.87
C LYS A 440 6.31 -11.64 -31.80
N ASN A 441 5.62 -11.34 -32.90
CA ASN A 441 4.57 -10.33 -32.94
C ASN A 441 3.42 -10.69 -31.98
N TYR A 442 3.00 -11.95 -31.98
CA TYR A 442 1.95 -12.45 -31.08
C TYR A 442 2.44 -12.57 -29.63
N GLN A 443 3.68 -13.01 -29.41
CA GLN A 443 4.28 -12.99 -28.07
C GLN A 443 4.32 -11.56 -27.49
N SER A 444 4.66 -10.56 -28.31
CA SER A 444 4.66 -9.15 -27.91
C SER A 444 3.26 -8.60 -27.64
N GLN A 445 2.25 -9.08 -28.36
CA GLN A 445 0.85 -8.79 -28.10
C GLN A 445 0.40 -9.33 -26.74
N VAL A 446 0.69 -10.60 -26.44
CA VAL A 446 0.38 -11.21 -25.15
C VAL A 446 1.06 -10.45 -24.01
N ARG A 447 2.33 -10.07 -24.15
CA ARG A 447 3.03 -9.22 -23.18
C ARG A 447 2.28 -7.92 -22.92
N ASN A 448 1.95 -7.19 -23.98
CA ASN A 448 1.24 -5.90 -23.85
C ASN A 448 -0.13 -6.07 -23.18
N ILE A 449 -0.87 -7.13 -23.53
CA ILE A 449 -2.14 -7.46 -22.87
C ILE A 449 -1.91 -7.68 -21.38
N VAL A 450 -0.92 -8.49 -20.99
CA VAL A 450 -0.64 -8.77 -19.57
C VAL A 450 -0.21 -7.51 -18.81
N GLU A 451 0.61 -6.66 -19.40
CA GLU A 451 1.11 -5.43 -18.78
C GLU A 451 0.04 -4.33 -18.67
N THR A 452 -1.00 -4.35 -19.53
CA THR A 452 -2.07 -3.34 -19.54
C THR A 452 -3.37 -3.80 -18.88
N SER A 453 -3.60 -5.11 -18.78
CA SER A 453 -4.85 -5.68 -18.26
C SER A 453 -4.84 -5.76 -16.74
N LYS A 454 -5.93 -5.29 -16.11
CA LYS A 454 -6.20 -5.53 -14.69
C LYS A 454 -6.97 -6.85 -14.55
N PHE A 455 -6.25 -7.93 -14.24
CA PHE A 455 -6.89 -9.23 -14.01
C PHE A 455 -7.66 -9.24 -12.68
N ARG A 456 -8.80 -9.95 -12.66
CA ARG A 456 -9.62 -10.12 -11.46
C ARG A 456 -9.46 -11.52 -10.86
N GLY A 457 -9.34 -11.56 -9.55
CA GLY A 457 -9.32 -12.77 -8.74
C GLY A 457 -10.70 -13.44 -8.61
N VAL A 458 -10.70 -14.71 -8.23
CA VAL A 458 -11.90 -15.57 -8.22
C VAL A 458 -12.65 -15.55 -6.89
N LEU A 459 -12.05 -15.03 -5.82
CA LEU A 459 -12.63 -15.05 -4.47
C LEU A 459 -13.67 -13.93 -4.30
N THR A 460 -13.26 -12.69 -4.55
CA THR A 460 -14.07 -11.48 -4.32
C THR A 460 -14.21 -10.63 -5.57
N GLY A 461 -13.55 -11.01 -6.67
CA GLY A 461 -13.48 -10.21 -7.89
C GLY A 461 -12.49 -9.04 -7.79
N SER A 462 -11.65 -9.05 -6.75
CA SER A 462 -10.63 -8.02 -6.49
C SER A 462 -9.47 -8.13 -7.48
N GLU A 463 -8.69 -7.07 -7.64
CA GLU A 463 -7.57 -7.04 -8.58
C GLU A 463 -6.46 -8.02 -8.19
N LEU A 464 -5.96 -8.78 -9.16
CA LEU A 464 -4.86 -9.72 -8.99
C LEU A 464 -3.51 -8.98 -8.92
N THR A 465 -2.68 -9.31 -7.93
CA THR A 465 -1.35 -8.71 -7.73
C THR A 465 -0.34 -9.74 -7.23
N ASP A 466 0.94 -9.38 -7.31
CA ASP A 466 2.07 -10.16 -6.79
C ASP A 466 2.11 -11.57 -7.40
N VAL A 467 1.96 -11.64 -8.73
CA VAL A 467 1.98 -12.88 -9.49
C VAL A 467 2.93 -12.77 -10.68
N VAL A 468 3.59 -13.88 -11.00
CA VAL A 468 4.39 -14.02 -12.21
C VAL A 468 3.56 -14.79 -13.23
N LEU A 469 3.25 -14.15 -14.35
CA LEU A 469 2.53 -14.73 -15.48
C LEU A 469 3.53 -15.13 -16.57
N THR A 470 3.76 -16.43 -16.70
CA THR A 470 4.70 -17.00 -17.65
C THR A 470 3.97 -17.61 -18.84
N LEU A 471 4.21 -17.10 -20.05
CA LEU A 471 3.72 -17.71 -21.28
C LEU A 471 4.49 -19.00 -21.55
N VAL A 472 3.81 -20.16 -21.47
CA VAL A 472 4.45 -21.49 -21.64
C VAL A 472 4.10 -22.18 -22.95
N ALA A 473 2.92 -21.90 -23.51
CA ALA A 473 2.52 -22.38 -24.83
C ALA A 473 1.50 -21.41 -25.45
N GLY A 474 1.44 -21.35 -26.77
CA GLY A 474 0.43 -20.58 -27.47
C GLY A 474 0.34 -20.98 -28.94
N ARG A 475 -0.82 -20.75 -29.56
CA ARG A 475 -1.07 -21.05 -30.97
C ARG A 475 -1.92 -19.97 -31.62
N ALA A 476 -1.56 -19.64 -32.85
CA ALA A 476 -2.28 -18.71 -33.73
C ALA A 476 -2.61 -19.36 -35.07
N HIS A 477 -3.58 -18.81 -35.79
CA HIS A 477 -3.95 -19.17 -37.15
C HIS A 477 -3.73 -17.98 -38.10
N GLU A 478 -2.95 -18.16 -39.16
CA GLU A 478 -2.50 -17.06 -40.04
C GLU A 478 -3.61 -16.18 -40.64
N LYS A 479 -4.81 -16.74 -40.83
CA LYS A 479 -5.95 -16.04 -41.46
C LYS A 479 -7.09 -15.68 -40.52
N HIS A 480 -7.08 -16.25 -39.33
CA HIS A 480 -8.24 -16.22 -38.43
C HIS A 480 -7.86 -15.70 -37.05
N THR A 481 -6.61 -15.30 -36.80
CA THR A 481 -6.23 -14.64 -35.55
C THR A 481 -6.21 -13.14 -35.74
N GLU A 482 -7.05 -12.44 -34.97
CA GLU A 482 -7.04 -10.99 -34.85
C GLU A 482 -6.47 -10.55 -33.50
N GLY A 483 -6.09 -9.28 -33.38
CA GLY A 483 -5.47 -8.77 -32.16
C GLY A 483 -6.34 -8.87 -30.89
N GLY A 484 -7.68 -8.88 -31.05
CA GLY A 484 -8.61 -9.06 -29.94
C GLY A 484 -8.71 -10.50 -29.43
N ASP A 485 -8.37 -11.50 -30.25
CA ASP A 485 -8.53 -12.91 -29.89
C ASP A 485 -7.56 -13.32 -28.77
N PHE A 486 -6.34 -12.76 -28.80
CA PHE A 486 -5.35 -12.98 -27.74
C PHE A 486 -5.76 -12.32 -26.42
N LEU A 487 -6.46 -11.19 -26.44
CA LEU A 487 -6.97 -10.56 -25.22
C LEU A 487 -7.97 -11.50 -24.53
N GLU A 488 -8.91 -12.03 -25.32
CA GLU A 488 -9.91 -12.99 -24.88
C GLU A 488 -9.28 -14.31 -24.39
N ALA A 489 -8.28 -14.84 -25.10
CA ALA A 489 -7.59 -16.07 -24.70
C ALA A 489 -6.72 -15.89 -23.44
N VAL A 490 -5.99 -14.78 -23.29
CA VAL A 490 -5.17 -14.51 -22.10
C VAL A 490 -6.03 -14.34 -20.86
N ASN A 491 -7.11 -13.55 -20.95
CA ASN A 491 -8.03 -13.36 -19.82
C ASN A 491 -8.63 -14.69 -19.35
N ARG A 492 -9.04 -15.55 -20.29
CA ARG A 492 -9.55 -16.90 -19.98
C ARG A 492 -8.47 -17.79 -19.39
N ALA A 493 -7.24 -17.76 -19.92
CA ALA A 493 -6.15 -18.57 -19.42
C ALA A 493 -5.82 -18.24 -17.97
N VAL A 494 -5.69 -16.95 -17.65
CA VAL A 494 -5.46 -16.50 -16.27
C VAL A 494 -6.63 -16.90 -15.39
N ARG A 495 -7.87 -16.61 -15.80
CA ARG A 495 -9.07 -16.90 -15.03
C ARG A 495 -9.25 -18.39 -14.76
N HIS A 496 -9.09 -19.23 -15.78
CA HIS A 496 -9.14 -20.68 -15.68
C HIS A 496 -8.07 -21.23 -14.73
N GLY A 497 -6.84 -20.71 -14.80
CA GLY A 497 -5.78 -21.06 -13.85
C GLY A 497 -6.17 -20.72 -12.41
N LEU A 498 -6.72 -19.53 -12.17
CA LEU A 498 -7.16 -19.08 -10.85
C LEU A 498 -8.28 -19.95 -10.25
N MET A 499 -9.14 -20.57 -11.06
CA MET A 499 -10.18 -21.50 -10.58
C MET A 499 -9.60 -22.74 -9.90
N TYR A 500 -8.39 -23.17 -10.31
CA TYR A 500 -7.67 -24.30 -9.72
C TYR A 500 -6.56 -23.87 -8.75
N ALA A 501 -6.19 -22.59 -8.74
CA ALA A 501 -5.17 -22.06 -7.86
C ALA A 501 -5.67 -21.96 -6.42
N LYS A 502 -4.76 -22.09 -5.45
CA LYS A 502 -5.03 -21.66 -4.08
C LYS A 502 -4.94 -20.13 -4.02
N SER A 503 -6.05 -19.45 -4.32
CA SER A 503 -6.13 -17.99 -4.26
C SER A 503 -6.09 -17.48 -2.81
N VAL A 504 -5.47 -16.34 -2.58
CA VAL A 504 -5.30 -15.71 -1.27
C VAL A 504 -5.77 -14.25 -1.35
N LEU A 505 -6.73 -13.89 -0.49
CA LEU A 505 -7.20 -12.52 -0.35
C LEU A 505 -6.17 -11.69 0.43
N LEU A 506 -5.90 -10.48 -0.06
CA LEU A 506 -5.00 -9.52 0.53
C LEU A 506 -5.77 -8.26 0.92
N GLU A 507 -5.37 -7.67 2.04
CA GLU A 507 -5.89 -6.41 2.52
C GLU A 507 -4.74 -5.42 2.78
N PRO A 508 -5.01 -4.11 2.77
CA PRO A 508 -4.01 -3.10 3.06
C PRO A 508 -3.70 -3.05 4.56
N TYR A 509 -2.42 -2.88 4.86
CA TYR A 509 -1.91 -2.68 6.22
C TYR A 509 -1.25 -1.31 6.36
N TYR A 510 -1.45 -0.69 7.53
CA TYR A 510 -0.75 0.52 7.92
C TYR A 510 0.33 0.20 8.93
N ASP A 511 1.53 0.74 8.70
CA ASP A 511 2.49 0.98 9.77
C ASP A 511 1.95 2.14 10.61
N PHE A 512 1.87 1.96 11.92
CA PHE A 512 1.40 2.98 12.85
C PHE A 512 2.51 3.43 13.78
N GLU A 513 2.44 4.70 14.16
CA GLU A 513 3.26 5.29 15.21
C GLU A 513 2.36 6.01 16.22
N ILE A 514 2.33 5.49 17.44
CA ILE A 514 1.48 5.97 18.53
C ILE A 514 2.33 6.52 19.65
N ASN A 515 2.20 7.81 19.94
CA ASN A 515 2.85 8.46 21.08
C ASN A 515 1.85 8.60 22.22
N ILE A 516 2.11 7.97 23.37
CA ILE A 516 1.21 7.98 24.53
C ILE A 516 1.96 8.10 25.87
N PRO A 517 1.29 8.59 26.94
CA PRO A 517 1.84 8.50 28.28
C PRO A 517 1.97 7.05 28.77
N MET A 518 3.00 6.76 29.58
CA MET A 518 3.26 5.41 30.12
C MET A 518 2.05 4.75 30.81
N ASN A 519 1.22 5.55 31.48
CA ASN A 519 0.03 5.07 32.21
C ASN A 519 -1.04 4.44 31.30
N SER A 520 -0.99 4.70 29.99
CA SER A 520 -2.01 4.27 29.02
C SER A 520 -1.58 3.06 28.17
N LEU A 521 -0.35 2.55 28.37
CA LEU A 521 0.23 1.48 27.56
C LEU A 521 -0.57 0.18 27.62
N GLY A 522 -0.97 -0.26 28.82
CA GLY A 522 -1.66 -1.54 28.98
C GLY A 522 -2.98 -1.63 28.20
N ARG A 523 -3.73 -0.52 28.16
CA ARG A 523 -4.96 -0.44 27.36
C ARG A 523 -4.65 -0.42 25.87
N LEU A 524 -3.66 0.37 25.45
CA LEU A 524 -3.25 0.43 24.04
C LEU A 524 -2.86 -0.96 23.52
N LEU A 525 -2.03 -1.71 24.25
CA LEU A 525 -1.61 -3.05 23.83
C LEU A 525 -2.78 -4.03 23.71
N ASN A 526 -3.77 -3.95 24.61
CA ASN A 526 -4.97 -4.77 24.51
C ASN A 526 -5.79 -4.42 23.26
N ASP A 527 -5.98 -3.13 22.99
CA ASP A 527 -6.71 -2.66 21.82
C ASP A 527 -5.98 -3.04 20.52
N LEU A 528 -4.67 -2.86 20.46
CA LEU A 528 -3.83 -3.26 19.32
C LEU A 528 -3.90 -4.76 19.05
N ASN A 529 -3.86 -5.60 20.09
CA ASN A 529 -4.06 -7.04 19.94
C ASN A 529 -5.44 -7.38 19.38
N ASN A 530 -6.50 -6.72 19.85
CA ASN A 530 -7.86 -6.93 19.33
C ASN A 530 -8.01 -6.46 17.87
N MET A 531 -7.18 -5.51 17.44
CA MET A 531 -7.13 -5.01 16.05
C MET A 531 -6.27 -5.87 15.12
N ASN A 532 -5.66 -6.97 15.63
CA ASN A 532 -4.69 -7.81 14.91
C ASN A 532 -3.43 -7.04 14.49
N ALA A 533 -2.92 -6.18 15.38
CA ALA A 533 -1.64 -5.54 15.18
C ALA A 533 -0.48 -6.53 15.40
N GLU A 534 0.55 -6.40 14.58
CA GLU A 534 1.76 -7.23 14.57
C GLU A 534 3.02 -6.36 14.71
N ASP A 535 4.13 -7.00 15.10
CA ASP A 535 5.46 -6.40 15.29
C ASP A 535 5.46 -5.15 16.20
N ILE A 536 4.68 -5.23 17.28
CA ILE A 536 4.53 -4.13 18.23
C ILE A 536 5.83 -3.97 19.04
N SER A 537 6.43 -2.80 18.90
CA SER A 537 7.60 -2.34 19.66
C SER A 537 7.27 -1.02 20.35
N TYR A 538 7.91 -0.74 21.48
CA TYR A 538 7.74 0.52 22.18
C TYR A 538 9.04 0.99 22.82
N GLU A 539 9.31 2.28 22.72
CA GLU A 539 10.50 2.94 23.27
C GLU A 539 10.12 4.25 23.97
N GLY A 540 10.82 4.60 25.05
CA GLY A 540 10.65 5.89 25.74
C GLY A 540 10.58 5.78 27.28
N GLY A 541 10.38 6.94 27.90
CA GLY A 541 10.28 7.11 29.36
C GLY A 541 8.87 7.58 29.77
N GLU A 542 8.70 8.89 29.99
CA GLU A 542 7.39 9.47 30.34
C GLU A 542 6.38 9.40 29.19
N THR A 543 6.83 9.64 27.96
CA THR A 543 6.08 9.42 26.73
C THR A 543 6.70 8.22 26.01
N LEU A 544 5.85 7.27 25.66
CA LEU A 544 6.20 6.06 24.91
C LEU A 544 5.81 6.25 23.45
N ARG A 545 6.74 5.97 22.56
CA ARG A 545 6.53 5.81 21.13
C ARG A 545 6.31 4.33 20.87
N VAL A 546 5.13 3.96 20.40
CA VAL A 546 4.72 2.60 20.08
C VAL A 546 4.59 2.47 18.58
N THR A 547 5.30 1.52 17.98
CA THR A 547 5.32 1.26 16.54
C THR A 547 4.91 -0.17 16.24
N GLY A 548 4.28 -0.39 15.11
CA GLY A 548 3.86 -1.71 14.64
C GLY A 548 3.06 -1.58 13.35
N TYR A 549 2.43 -2.66 12.90
CA TYR A 549 1.51 -2.59 11.76
C TYR A 549 0.22 -3.34 12.01
N ALA A 550 -0.88 -2.89 11.40
CA ALA A 550 -2.20 -3.48 11.58
C ALA A 550 -3.05 -3.37 10.30
N PRO A 551 -4.08 -4.22 10.15
CA PRO A 551 -5.07 -4.09 9.08
C PRO A 551 -5.70 -2.70 9.08
N THR A 552 -5.75 -2.05 7.92
CA THR A 552 -6.36 -0.72 7.78
C THR A 552 -7.82 -0.73 8.26
N VAL A 553 -8.56 -1.81 8.04
CA VAL A 553 -9.96 -2.00 8.49
C VAL A 553 -10.14 -1.66 9.97
N ASN A 554 -9.22 -2.17 10.80
CA ASN A 554 -9.39 -2.19 12.24
C ASN A 554 -8.80 -0.93 12.88
N ILE A 555 -7.70 -0.42 12.33
CA ILE A 555 -6.93 0.66 12.97
C ILE A 555 -7.27 2.07 12.45
N GLN A 556 -7.80 2.21 11.23
CA GLN A 556 -7.98 3.53 10.59
C GLN A 556 -8.77 4.52 11.45
N ASN A 557 -9.78 4.04 12.19
CA ASN A 557 -10.66 4.87 13.02
C ASN A 557 -10.24 4.94 14.50
N TYR A 558 -9.09 4.36 14.87
CA TYR A 558 -8.69 4.25 16.28
C TYR A 558 -8.28 5.58 16.93
N GLY A 559 -7.95 6.61 16.14
CA GLY A 559 -7.49 7.91 16.63
C GLY A 559 -8.44 8.58 17.63
N SER A 560 -9.75 8.51 17.39
CA SER A 560 -10.78 9.07 18.30
C SER A 560 -10.80 8.35 19.65
N THR A 561 -10.74 7.02 19.62
CA THR A 561 -10.70 6.17 20.83
C THR A 561 -9.42 6.43 21.61
N LEU A 562 -8.27 6.48 20.92
CA LEU A 562 -6.96 6.81 21.50
C LEU A 562 -7.00 8.14 22.24
N LEU A 563 -7.49 9.19 21.57
CA LEU A 563 -7.61 10.53 22.17
C LEU A 563 -8.50 10.51 23.42
N SER A 564 -9.63 9.79 23.38
CA SER A 564 -10.57 9.73 24.50
C SER A 564 -9.93 9.23 25.80
N TYR A 565 -9.22 8.09 25.78
CA TYR A 565 -8.67 7.52 27.02
C TYR A 565 -7.29 8.05 27.39
N THR A 566 -6.51 8.56 26.43
CA THR A 566 -5.25 9.25 26.70
C THR A 566 -5.47 10.70 27.16
N LYS A 567 -6.74 11.08 27.35
CA LYS A 567 -7.18 12.44 27.65
C LYS A 567 -6.70 13.45 26.61
N GLY A 568 -6.41 13.00 25.38
CA GLY A 568 -5.93 13.75 24.21
C GLY A 568 -4.41 13.95 24.12
N LEU A 569 -3.63 13.37 25.04
CA LEU A 569 -2.16 13.37 24.95
C LEU A 569 -1.63 12.35 23.94
N GLY A 570 -2.49 11.41 23.52
CA GLY A 570 -2.18 10.40 22.51
C GLY A 570 -2.13 10.99 21.11
N HIS A 571 -1.07 10.70 20.38
CA HIS A 571 -0.98 11.01 18.95
C HIS A 571 -0.81 9.71 18.17
N ILE A 572 -1.50 9.57 17.05
CA ILE A 572 -1.36 8.44 16.12
C ILE A 572 -1.01 8.96 14.73
N GLY A 573 -0.01 8.34 14.10
CA GLY A 573 0.33 8.51 12.71
C GLY A 573 0.25 7.19 11.97
N PHE A 574 -0.10 7.23 10.68
CA PHE A 574 -0.14 6.06 9.81
C PHE A 574 0.72 6.29 8.57
N SER A 575 1.37 5.23 8.11
CA SER A 575 2.00 5.14 6.78
C SER A 575 1.61 3.82 6.11
N LEU A 576 1.42 3.84 4.79
CA LEU A 576 1.07 2.63 4.05
C LEU A 576 2.25 1.65 4.03
N LYS A 577 2.05 0.44 4.56
CA LYS A 577 3.03 -0.65 4.51
C LYS A 577 2.96 -1.41 3.19
N GLY A 578 1.74 -1.72 2.76
CA GLY A 578 1.46 -2.54 1.58
C GLY A 578 0.28 -3.47 1.79
N PHE A 579 0.18 -4.52 0.98
CA PHE A 579 -0.88 -5.52 1.02
C PHE A 579 -0.36 -6.83 1.64
N LEU A 580 -1.02 -7.33 2.68
CA LEU A 580 -0.70 -8.57 3.37
C LEU A 580 -1.92 -9.52 3.35
N PRO A 581 -1.74 -10.82 3.65
CA PRO A 581 -2.85 -11.76 3.74
C PRO A 581 -3.96 -11.25 4.66
N CYS A 582 -5.19 -11.32 4.18
CA CYS A 582 -6.36 -10.84 4.90
C CYS A 582 -6.56 -11.62 6.20
N HIS A 583 -6.70 -10.92 7.32
CA HIS A 583 -6.85 -11.51 8.66
C HIS A 583 -8.14 -12.32 8.80
N ASN A 584 -9.23 -11.90 8.14
CA ASN A 584 -10.54 -12.56 8.16
C ASN A 584 -11.07 -12.90 6.75
N ALA A 585 -10.23 -13.54 5.92
CA ALA A 585 -10.55 -13.83 4.51
C ALA A 585 -11.92 -14.50 4.30
N ASP A 586 -12.25 -15.55 5.06
CA ASP A 586 -13.48 -16.33 4.88
C ASP A 586 -14.75 -15.47 5.05
N GLU A 587 -14.78 -14.61 6.06
CA GLU A 587 -15.92 -13.71 6.33
C GLU A 587 -16.12 -12.70 5.19
N ILE A 588 -15.03 -12.13 4.66
CA ILE A 588 -15.08 -11.17 3.55
C ILE A 588 -15.53 -11.86 2.27
N ILE A 589 -15.06 -13.09 2.02
CA ILE A 589 -15.45 -13.88 0.85
C ILE A 589 -16.95 -14.19 0.90
N GLU A 590 -17.47 -14.68 2.03
CA GLU A 590 -18.90 -14.93 2.21
C GLU A 590 -19.74 -13.66 2.02
N LYS A 591 -19.30 -12.54 2.62
CA LYS A 591 -19.99 -11.25 2.51
C LYS A 591 -19.98 -10.68 1.10
N SER A 592 -18.92 -10.93 0.33
CA SER A 592 -18.82 -10.48 -1.06
C SER A 592 -19.88 -11.11 -1.96
N SER A 593 -20.30 -12.35 -1.65
CA SER A 593 -21.23 -13.15 -2.46
C SER A 593 -20.84 -13.20 -3.96
N TYR A 594 -19.56 -13.02 -4.27
CA TYR A 594 -19.06 -13.01 -5.63
C TYR A 594 -18.99 -14.44 -6.15
N MET A 595 -19.63 -14.68 -7.30
CA MET A 595 -19.60 -15.99 -7.95
C MET A 595 -18.85 -15.87 -9.27
N SER A 596 -17.62 -16.38 -9.28
CA SER A 596 -16.71 -16.30 -10.41
C SER A 596 -17.27 -16.91 -11.71
N GLU A 597 -18.10 -17.94 -11.60
CA GLU A 597 -18.76 -18.64 -12.72
C GLU A 597 -19.83 -17.80 -13.43
N TYR A 598 -20.46 -16.86 -12.73
CA TYR A 598 -21.49 -15.98 -13.30
C TYR A 598 -20.94 -14.63 -13.78
N ASP A 599 -19.63 -14.40 -13.68
CA ASP A 599 -19.00 -13.19 -14.22
C ASP A 599 -18.89 -13.27 -15.74
N THR A 600 -19.93 -12.77 -16.42
CA THR A 600 -20.00 -12.73 -17.89
C THR A 600 -18.91 -11.89 -18.54
N LYS A 601 -18.29 -10.94 -17.81
CA LYS A 601 -17.20 -10.11 -18.35
C LYS A 601 -15.84 -10.78 -18.20
N ASN A 602 -15.66 -11.60 -17.17
CA ASN A 602 -14.41 -12.32 -16.87
C ASN A 602 -14.70 -13.82 -16.72
N THR A 603 -15.28 -14.41 -17.77
CA THR A 603 -15.67 -15.82 -17.74
C THR A 603 -14.44 -16.74 -17.67
N PRO A 604 -14.47 -17.80 -16.85
CA PRO A 604 -13.45 -18.83 -16.85
C PRO A 604 -13.61 -19.83 -18.02
N ASP A 605 -14.73 -19.77 -18.74
CA ASP A 605 -15.09 -20.72 -19.79
C ASP A 605 -14.38 -20.39 -21.11
N SER A 606 -14.07 -21.43 -21.87
CA SER A 606 -13.41 -21.30 -23.18
C SER A 606 -14.39 -21.53 -24.34
N VAL A 607 -14.12 -20.89 -25.48
CA VAL A 607 -14.99 -20.96 -26.66
C VAL A 607 -14.32 -21.80 -27.72
N PHE A 608 -14.93 -22.92 -28.09
CA PHE A 608 -14.43 -23.83 -29.12
C PHE A 608 -15.36 -23.86 -30.33
N CYS A 609 -14.85 -24.29 -31.48
CA CYS A 609 -15.65 -24.48 -32.68
C CYS A 609 -15.74 -25.96 -33.07
N SER A 610 -16.97 -26.45 -33.30
CA SER A 610 -17.21 -27.78 -33.88
C SER A 610 -18.15 -27.65 -35.06
N HIS A 611 -17.76 -28.20 -36.21
CA HIS A 611 -18.55 -28.16 -37.46
C HIS A 611 -19.03 -26.75 -37.91
N GLY A 612 -18.32 -25.69 -37.53
CA GLY A 612 -18.64 -24.31 -37.91
C GLY A 612 -19.62 -23.60 -36.98
N GLU A 613 -20.03 -24.23 -35.88
CA GLU A 613 -20.78 -23.61 -34.79
C GLU A 613 -19.89 -23.47 -33.54
N SER A 614 -19.86 -22.27 -32.97
CA SER A 614 -19.13 -21.98 -31.72
C SER A 614 -19.95 -22.45 -30.52
N PHE A 615 -19.33 -23.16 -29.59
CA PHE A 615 -19.93 -23.58 -28.32
C PHE A 615 -19.02 -23.23 -27.15
N ILE A 616 -19.64 -22.99 -25.98
CA ILE A 616 -18.93 -22.67 -24.75
C ILE A 616 -18.64 -23.99 -24.02
N VAL A 617 -17.38 -24.17 -23.65
CA VAL A 617 -16.92 -25.29 -22.81
C VAL A 617 -16.71 -24.77 -21.39
N PRO A 618 -17.45 -25.32 -20.40
CA PRO A 618 -17.27 -24.99 -19.00
C PRO A 618 -15.82 -25.18 -18.56
N TRP A 619 -15.33 -24.30 -17.67
CA TRP A 619 -13.95 -24.29 -17.20
C TRP A 619 -13.42 -25.65 -16.73
N ASN A 620 -14.26 -26.45 -16.05
CA ASN A 620 -13.90 -27.78 -15.54
C ASN A 620 -13.73 -28.85 -16.64
N GLU A 621 -14.17 -28.58 -17.87
CA GLU A 621 -14.08 -29.50 -19.00
C GLU A 621 -13.03 -29.09 -20.04
N VAL A 622 -12.46 -27.87 -19.95
CA VAL A 622 -11.54 -27.29 -20.95
C VAL A 622 -10.38 -28.22 -21.30
N PHE A 623 -9.83 -28.95 -20.33
CA PHE A 623 -8.75 -29.92 -20.56
C PHE A 623 -9.08 -31.05 -21.53
N ASN A 624 -10.36 -31.36 -21.74
CA ASN A 624 -10.77 -32.41 -22.69
C ASN A 624 -10.79 -31.90 -24.13
N TYR A 625 -10.82 -30.58 -24.32
CA TYR A 625 -10.98 -29.93 -25.62
C TYR A 625 -9.72 -29.15 -26.05
N MET A 626 -8.80 -28.86 -25.13
CA MET A 626 -7.54 -28.16 -25.44
C MET A 626 -6.77 -28.81 -26.60
N HIS A 627 -6.20 -28.00 -27.49
CA HIS A 627 -5.43 -28.51 -28.64
C HIS A 627 -3.95 -28.68 -28.31
N LEU A 628 -3.43 -27.95 -27.33
CA LEU A 628 -2.06 -28.07 -26.83
C LEU A 628 -2.01 -28.89 -25.53
N PRO A 629 -1.02 -29.77 -25.34
CA PRO A 629 -0.83 -30.48 -24.08
C PRO A 629 -0.29 -29.54 -23.01
N LEU A 630 -0.65 -29.76 -21.74
CA LEU A 630 -0.03 -29.09 -20.61
C LEU A 630 1.48 -29.38 -20.57
N LYS A 631 2.28 -28.35 -20.32
CA LYS A 631 3.75 -28.49 -20.28
C LYS A 631 4.23 -28.92 -18.89
N LYS A 632 3.78 -28.26 -17.82
CA LYS A 632 4.32 -28.48 -16.46
C LYS A 632 3.50 -29.45 -15.60
N PHE A 633 2.27 -29.77 -16.01
CA PHE A 633 1.37 -30.63 -15.25
C PHE A 633 0.87 -31.85 -16.03
N GLU A 634 0.50 -32.90 -15.28
CA GLU A 634 -0.25 -34.05 -15.76
C GLU A 634 -1.62 -34.09 -15.09
N LEU A 635 -2.66 -34.30 -15.90
CA LEU A 635 -4.03 -34.46 -15.43
C LEU A 635 -4.21 -35.90 -14.95
N VAL A 636 -4.47 -36.07 -13.65
CA VAL A 636 -4.88 -37.37 -13.10
C VAL A 636 -6.39 -37.33 -12.84
N LYS A 637 -7.11 -38.24 -13.51
CA LYS A 637 -8.53 -38.48 -13.25
C LYS A 637 -8.64 -39.27 -11.95
N GLU A 638 -9.19 -38.66 -10.91
CA GLU A 638 -9.65 -39.43 -9.75
C GLU A 638 -11.04 -40.00 -10.05
N GLU A 639 -11.17 -41.32 -9.98
CA GLU A 639 -12.50 -41.95 -9.92
C GLU A 639 -12.96 -41.86 -8.46
N GLU A 640 -14.00 -41.08 -8.18
CA GLU A 640 -14.67 -41.15 -6.88
C GLU A 640 -15.10 -42.60 -6.60
N LYS A 641 -14.56 -43.19 -5.54
CA LYS A 641 -15.14 -44.41 -4.99
C LYS A 641 -16.44 -44.04 -4.28
N ILE A 642 -17.56 -44.45 -4.86
CA ILE A 642 -18.86 -44.41 -4.18
C ILE A 642 -18.77 -45.31 -2.93
N GLU A 643 -18.58 -44.72 -1.75
CA GLU A 643 -18.92 -45.41 -0.50
C GLU A 643 -20.44 -45.49 -0.42
N THR A 644 -20.99 -46.69 -0.61
CA THR A 644 -22.41 -46.94 -0.34
C THR A 644 -22.66 -46.80 1.16
N VAL A 645 -23.05 -45.61 1.61
CA VAL A 645 -23.58 -45.40 2.95
C VAL A 645 -24.95 -46.09 3.01
N ARG A 646 -25.04 -47.22 3.70
CA ARG A 646 -26.33 -47.79 4.10
C ARG A 646 -26.91 -46.87 5.15
N SER A 647 -28.06 -46.25 4.85
CA SER A 647 -28.81 -45.45 5.83
C SER A 647 -29.28 -46.34 6.99
N THR A 648 -28.61 -46.27 8.13
CA THR A 648 -29.23 -46.64 9.40
C THR A 648 -30.01 -45.43 9.89
N TYR A 649 -31.30 -45.39 9.55
CA TYR A 649 -32.25 -44.50 10.19
C TYR A 649 -32.36 -44.89 11.67
N ASP A 650 -31.84 -44.03 12.53
CA ASP A 650 -32.04 -44.11 13.97
C ASP A 650 -33.44 -43.56 14.29
N ALA A 651 -34.32 -44.45 14.75
CA ALA A 651 -35.73 -44.18 14.97
C ALA A 651 -35.99 -43.85 16.44
N SER A 652 -36.04 -42.55 16.78
CA SER A 652 -36.72 -42.09 18.00
C SER A 652 -38.21 -41.90 17.71
N LYS A 653 -39.00 -42.80 18.30
CA LYS A 653 -40.47 -42.82 18.28
C LYS A 653 -41.05 -41.73 19.19
N ALA A 654 -42.03 -41.00 18.67
CA ALA A 654 -43.28 -40.53 19.30
C ALA A 654 -43.58 -39.08 18.85
N ASP A 655 -44.38 -38.96 17.78
CA ASP A 655 -45.28 -37.80 17.52
C ASP A 655 -45.93 -37.86 16.13
N SER A 656 -45.52 -38.78 15.24
CA SER A 656 -46.03 -38.80 13.86
C SER A 656 -47.43 -39.40 13.69
N GLU A 657 -47.93 -40.23 14.62
CA GLU A 657 -49.24 -40.88 14.45
C GLU A 657 -50.43 -39.94 14.71
N GLU A 658 -50.29 -38.98 15.65
CA GLU A 658 -51.34 -37.99 15.93
C GLU A 658 -51.47 -36.97 14.79
N LEU A 659 -50.35 -36.52 14.23
CA LEU A 659 -50.32 -35.60 13.10
C LEU A 659 -50.92 -36.22 11.83
N MET A 660 -50.63 -37.50 11.57
CA MET A 660 -51.17 -38.22 10.41
C MET A 660 -52.68 -38.45 10.55
N ALA A 661 -53.17 -38.74 11.77
CA ALA A 661 -54.59 -38.89 12.05
C ALA A 661 -55.37 -37.57 11.89
N ILE A 662 -54.78 -36.43 12.29
CA ILE A 662 -55.37 -35.09 12.06
C ILE A 662 -55.40 -34.76 10.56
N PHE A 663 -54.34 -35.10 9.83
CA PHE A 663 -54.24 -34.84 8.40
C PHE A 663 -55.25 -35.65 7.57
N GLU A 664 -55.39 -36.95 7.84
CA GLU A 664 -56.38 -37.81 7.15
C GLU A 664 -57.82 -37.39 7.43
N ARG A 665 -58.10 -36.86 8.64
CA ARG A 665 -59.42 -36.34 9.01
C ARG A 665 -59.78 -35.02 8.32
N THR A 666 -58.77 -34.24 7.93
CA THR A 666 -58.94 -32.91 7.34
C THR A 666 -58.94 -32.95 5.81
N TYR A 667 -58.13 -33.81 5.18
CA TYR A 667 -57.90 -33.80 3.74
C TYR A 667 -58.18 -35.13 3.01
N GLY A 668 -58.62 -36.17 3.72
CA GLY A 668 -58.97 -37.47 3.15
C GLY A 668 -57.77 -38.40 2.91
N LYS A 669 -58.07 -39.71 2.73
CA LYS A 669 -57.05 -40.78 2.63
C LYS A 669 -56.26 -40.70 1.32
N VAL A 670 -54.95 -40.51 1.42
CA VAL A 670 -54.03 -40.62 0.30
C VAL A 670 -53.73 -42.10 0.06
N THR A 671 -54.03 -42.61 -1.13
CA THR A 671 -53.60 -43.96 -1.55
C THR A 671 -52.26 -43.84 -2.28
N PRO A 672 -51.22 -44.63 -1.90
CA PRO A 672 -49.95 -44.60 -2.61
C PRO A 672 -50.12 -45.28 -3.97
N ARG A 673 -49.64 -44.65 -5.05
CA ARG A 673 -49.52 -45.31 -6.35
C ARG A 673 -48.30 -46.24 -6.32
N ILE A 674 -48.48 -47.46 -6.79
CA ILE A 674 -47.42 -48.46 -6.96
C ILE A 674 -46.42 -47.93 -7.99
N GLY A 675 -45.21 -47.60 -7.54
CA GLY A 675 -44.13 -47.02 -8.36
C GLY A 675 -42.90 -46.58 -7.56
N ASP A 676 -43.06 -46.25 -6.27
CA ASP A 676 -41.94 -45.87 -5.40
C ASP A 676 -41.20 -47.11 -4.87
N ARG A 677 -40.37 -47.69 -5.72
CA ARG A 677 -39.10 -48.27 -5.28
C ARG A 677 -38.03 -47.35 -5.81
N ASP A 678 -37.33 -46.67 -4.90
CA ASP A 678 -36.19 -45.81 -5.19
C ASP A 678 -35.27 -46.51 -6.20
N ALA A 679 -35.36 -46.09 -7.46
CA ALA A 679 -34.33 -46.37 -8.42
C ALA A 679 -33.11 -45.57 -7.94
N PRO A 680 -31.92 -46.18 -7.81
CA PRO A 680 -30.74 -45.41 -7.45
C PRO A 680 -30.58 -44.32 -8.49
N VAL A 681 -30.63 -43.06 -8.05
CA VAL A 681 -30.29 -41.92 -8.89
C VAL A 681 -28.84 -42.15 -9.31
N LYS A 682 -28.63 -42.54 -10.58
CA LYS A 682 -27.32 -42.46 -11.20
C LYS A 682 -26.97 -40.98 -11.29
N ARG A 683 -26.32 -40.44 -10.26
CA ARG A 683 -25.53 -39.22 -10.41
C ARG A 683 -24.44 -39.55 -11.42
N THR A 684 -24.36 -38.77 -12.50
CA THR A 684 -23.19 -38.78 -13.36
C THR A 684 -22.01 -38.33 -12.49
N PRO A 685 -20.90 -39.07 -12.43
CA PRO A 685 -19.78 -38.65 -11.59
C PRO A 685 -19.28 -37.29 -12.07
N GLU A 686 -19.23 -36.31 -11.17
CA GLU A 686 -18.47 -35.08 -11.42
C GLU A 686 -17.01 -35.49 -11.55
N LYS A 687 -16.42 -35.22 -12.72
CA LYS A 687 -15.02 -35.56 -12.97
C LYS A 687 -14.17 -34.47 -12.32
N GLU A 688 -13.66 -34.70 -11.12
CA GLU A 688 -12.63 -33.85 -10.53
C GLU A 688 -11.28 -34.14 -11.19
N TYR A 689 -10.73 -33.15 -11.88
CA TYR A 689 -9.36 -33.19 -12.40
C TYR A 689 -8.41 -32.65 -11.33
N VAL A 690 -7.44 -33.47 -10.90
CA VAL A 690 -6.39 -33.02 -9.97
C VAL A 690 -5.11 -32.75 -10.75
N TYR A 691 -4.57 -31.54 -10.60
CA TYR A 691 -3.24 -31.19 -11.10
C TYR A 691 -2.17 -32.00 -10.35
N LYS A 692 -1.42 -32.85 -11.05
CA LYS A 692 -0.16 -33.40 -10.50
C LYS A 692 1.01 -32.81 -11.27
N GLU A 693 1.98 -32.27 -10.54
CA GLU A 693 3.22 -31.77 -11.11
C GLU A 693 3.92 -32.90 -11.87
N ARG A 694 4.41 -32.62 -13.10
CA ARG A 694 5.31 -33.55 -13.77
C ARG A 694 6.62 -33.57 -13.01
N VAL A 695 6.84 -34.63 -12.23
CA VAL A 695 8.15 -34.89 -11.65
C VAL A 695 9.14 -35.02 -12.80
N LYS A 696 10.12 -34.10 -12.91
CA LYS A 696 11.24 -34.24 -13.85
C LYS A 696 11.89 -35.60 -13.60
N LYS A 697 11.65 -36.55 -14.49
CA LYS A 697 12.24 -37.88 -14.43
C LYS A 697 13.74 -37.72 -14.67
N LYS A 698 14.58 -38.33 -13.83
CA LYS A 698 16.02 -38.42 -14.11
C LYS A 698 16.20 -39.11 -15.46
N HIS A 699 17.04 -38.55 -16.33
CA HIS A 699 17.34 -39.12 -17.63
C HIS A 699 18.44 -40.19 -17.49
N TYR A 700 18.12 -41.42 -17.92
CA TYR A 700 19.07 -42.53 -17.99
C TYR A 700 19.44 -42.80 -19.44
N LEU A 701 20.74 -42.95 -19.70
CA LEU A 701 21.27 -43.37 -20.99
C LEU A 701 21.87 -44.77 -20.87
N LEU A 702 21.20 -45.75 -21.48
CA LEU A 702 21.70 -47.12 -21.62
C LEU A 702 22.49 -47.22 -22.93
N VAL A 703 23.74 -47.65 -22.86
CA VAL A 703 24.63 -47.73 -24.02
C VAL A 703 25.07 -49.17 -24.21
N ASP A 704 24.80 -49.74 -25.38
CA ASP A 704 25.43 -51.00 -25.78
C ASP A 704 26.90 -50.74 -26.15
N GLY A 705 27.79 -51.11 -25.24
CA GLY A 705 29.21 -50.76 -25.34
C GLY A 705 29.90 -51.34 -26.57
N TYR A 706 29.55 -52.56 -27.00
CA TYR A 706 30.17 -53.16 -28.18
C TYR A 706 29.61 -52.57 -29.47
N ASN A 707 28.31 -52.31 -29.51
CA ASN A 707 27.69 -51.66 -30.66
C ASN A 707 28.32 -50.29 -30.94
N ILE A 708 28.57 -49.50 -29.89
CA ILE A 708 29.26 -48.21 -30.03
C ILE A 708 30.73 -48.37 -30.42
N ILE A 709 31.48 -49.30 -29.80
CA ILE A 709 32.90 -49.55 -30.12
C ILE A 709 33.06 -49.91 -31.60
N PHE A 710 32.23 -50.82 -32.13
CA PHE A 710 32.35 -51.27 -33.52
C PHE A 710 31.84 -50.24 -34.53
N ALA A 711 30.91 -49.35 -34.12
CA ALA A 711 30.42 -48.27 -34.96
C ALA A 711 31.44 -47.12 -35.13
N SER A 712 32.31 -46.89 -34.15
CA SER A 712 33.35 -45.86 -34.21
C SER A 712 34.62 -46.37 -34.89
N LYS A 713 35.11 -45.67 -35.91
CA LYS A 713 36.36 -46.05 -36.62
C LYS A 713 37.56 -46.13 -35.67
N SER A 714 37.73 -45.14 -34.80
CA SER A 714 38.87 -45.06 -33.87
C SER A 714 38.79 -46.11 -32.75
N LEU A 715 37.60 -46.38 -32.20
CA LEU A 715 37.44 -47.38 -31.14
C LEU A 715 37.53 -48.80 -31.70
N ASN A 716 37.06 -49.03 -32.93
CA ASN A 716 37.15 -50.33 -33.59
C ASN A 716 38.60 -50.68 -33.96
N GLU A 717 39.38 -49.74 -34.48
CA GLU A 717 40.82 -49.92 -34.71
C GLU A 717 41.57 -50.27 -33.41
N LEU A 718 41.23 -49.59 -32.30
CA LEU A 718 41.75 -49.91 -30.97
C LEU A 718 41.32 -51.30 -30.50
N ALA A 719 40.06 -51.68 -30.71
CA ALA A 719 39.52 -52.97 -30.28
C ALA A 719 40.18 -54.16 -30.99
N GLN A 720 40.62 -53.98 -32.25
CA GLN A 720 41.38 -54.99 -32.99
C GLN A 720 42.78 -55.24 -32.42
N ILE A 721 43.36 -54.24 -31.74
CA ILE A 721 44.67 -54.34 -31.09
C ILE A 721 44.51 -54.84 -29.64
N ASN A 722 43.62 -54.21 -28.88
CA ASN A 722 43.32 -54.54 -27.49
C ASN A 722 41.88 -54.12 -27.16
N ILE A 723 41.02 -55.11 -26.91
CA ILE A 723 39.61 -54.88 -26.61
C ILE A 723 39.38 -54.17 -25.27
N ASP A 724 40.24 -54.40 -24.28
CA ASP A 724 40.14 -53.76 -22.97
C ASP A 724 40.51 -52.28 -23.07
N ALA A 725 41.54 -51.95 -23.86
CA ALA A 725 41.89 -50.56 -24.13
C ALA A 725 40.78 -49.79 -24.87
N ALA A 726 40.01 -50.46 -25.74
CA ALA A 726 38.86 -49.86 -26.40
C ALA A 726 37.68 -49.62 -25.45
N ARG A 727 37.45 -50.53 -24.49
CA ARG A 727 36.43 -50.35 -23.44
C ARG A 727 36.79 -49.18 -22.53
N ASP A 728 38.02 -49.11 -22.05
CA ASP A 728 38.50 -48.02 -21.20
C ASP A 728 38.36 -46.68 -21.92
N ARG A 729 38.72 -46.64 -23.20
CA ARG A 729 38.59 -45.42 -24.01
C ARG A 729 37.13 -44.99 -24.22
N LEU A 730 36.21 -45.94 -24.39
CA LEU A 730 34.77 -45.63 -24.47
C LEU A 730 34.26 -45.07 -23.12
N VAL A 731 34.67 -45.66 -22.00
CA VAL A 731 34.27 -45.19 -20.66
C VAL A 731 34.76 -43.76 -20.41
N GLU A 732 35.99 -43.42 -20.79
CA GLU A 732 36.50 -42.04 -20.73
C GLU A 732 35.63 -41.05 -21.51
N LEU A 733 35.25 -41.40 -22.74
CA LEU A 733 34.37 -40.55 -23.57
C LEU A 733 32.99 -40.36 -22.93
N LEU A 734 32.46 -41.38 -22.26
CA LEU A 734 31.18 -41.30 -21.56
C LEU A 734 31.27 -40.49 -20.27
N ILE A 735 32.40 -40.50 -19.56
CA ILE A 735 32.62 -39.63 -18.40
C ILE A 735 32.62 -38.17 -18.83
N ASP A 736 33.34 -37.86 -19.92
CA ASP A 736 33.30 -36.51 -20.51
C ASP A 736 31.86 -36.14 -20.87
N TYR A 737 31.13 -37.03 -21.54
CA TYR A 737 29.75 -36.78 -21.94
C TYR A 737 28.80 -36.54 -20.76
N LYS A 738 28.94 -37.32 -19.67
CA LYS A 738 28.18 -37.14 -18.42
C LYS A 738 28.46 -35.80 -17.75
N ALA A 739 29.67 -35.26 -17.87
CA ALA A 739 29.99 -33.96 -17.29
C ALA A 739 29.20 -32.81 -17.95
N TYR A 740 28.72 -32.99 -19.19
CA TYR A 740 28.01 -31.96 -19.96
C TYR A 740 26.49 -32.18 -20.05
N LYS A 741 26.04 -33.43 -20.07
CA LYS A 741 24.62 -33.79 -20.05
C LYS A 741 24.27 -34.36 -18.68
N ASP A 742 23.20 -33.87 -18.06
CA ASP A 742 22.69 -34.34 -16.76
C ASP A 742 22.02 -35.73 -16.88
N TYR A 743 22.77 -36.71 -17.40
CA TYR A 743 22.34 -38.09 -17.65
C TYR A 743 23.05 -39.05 -16.71
N GLU A 744 22.29 -40.03 -16.20
CA GLU A 744 22.87 -41.20 -15.57
C GLU A 744 23.19 -42.26 -16.63
N ILE A 745 24.48 -42.46 -16.90
CA ILE A 745 24.95 -43.32 -18.00
C ILE A 745 25.24 -44.72 -17.47
N ILE A 746 24.67 -45.72 -18.13
CA ILE A 746 24.94 -47.14 -17.91
C ILE A 746 25.45 -47.72 -19.23
N VAL A 747 26.73 -48.10 -19.28
CA VAL A 747 27.30 -48.82 -20.43
C VAL A 747 27.32 -50.32 -20.12
N VAL A 748 26.84 -51.14 -21.05
CA VAL A 748 26.71 -52.59 -20.89
C VAL A 748 27.68 -53.29 -21.84
N PHE A 749 28.49 -54.19 -21.31
CA PHE A 749 29.38 -55.05 -22.08
C PHE A 749 29.04 -56.52 -21.86
N ASP A 750 28.95 -57.27 -22.95
CA ASP A 750 28.88 -58.73 -22.88
C ASP A 750 30.12 -59.34 -22.22
N ALA A 751 29.90 -60.31 -21.34
CA ALA A 751 30.94 -61.20 -20.81
C ALA A 751 31.51 -62.10 -21.91
N TYR A 752 32.45 -61.57 -22.68
CA TYR A 752 33.15 -62.31 -23.72
C TYR A 752 34.24 -63.21 -23.09
N ARG A 753 34.11 -64.53 -23.25
CA ARG A 753 35.11 -65.58 -22.91
C ARG A 753 35.54 -65.75 -21.44
N LEU A 754 34.71 -65.41 -20.46
CA LEU A 754 34.95 -65.72 -19.04
C LEU A 754 34.01 -66.82 -18.55
N VAL A 755 34.55 -67.94 -18.06
CA VAL A 755 33.76 -69.06 -17.52
C VAL A 755 33.37 -68.73 -16.07
N ASN A 756 32.07 -68.79 -15.75
CA ASN A 756 31.49 -68.53 -14.42
C ASN A 756 31.69 -67.11 -13.86
N HIS A 757 31.56 -66.07 -14.70
CA HIS A 757 31.63 -64.68 -14.24
C HIS A 757 30.22 -64.16 -13.83
N PRO A 758 30.05 -63.66 -12.58
CA PRO A 758 28.80 -63.04 -12.12
C PRO A 758 28.68 -61.59 -12.60
N THR A 759 27.46 -61.06 -12.73
CA THR A 759 27.24 -59.66 -13.14
C THR A 759 28.07 -58.70 -12.28
N GLU A 760 28.98 -57.97 -12.91
CA GLU A 760 29.90 -57.05 -12.25
C GLU A 760 29.55 -55.61 -12.63
N VAL A 761 29.28 -54.78 -11.64
CA VAL A 761 28.95 -53.35 -11.84
C VAL A 761 30.04 -52.51 -11.22
N LYS A 762 30.68 -51.67 -12.04
CA LYS A 762 31.69 -50.70 -11.59
C LYS A 762 31.17 -49.29 -11.85
N ASN A 763 31.47 -48.36 -10.95
CA ASN A 763 31.15 -46.95 -11.14
C ASN A 763 32.46 -46.18 -11.35
N PHE A 764 32.59 -45.55 -12.51
CA PHE A 764 33.69 -44.67 -12.84
C PHE A 764 33.18 -43.24 -12.97
N SER A 765 33.41 -42.42 -11.95
CA SER A 765 33.04 -41.00 -11.94
C SER A 765 31.60 -40.72 -12.36
N GLY A 766 30.66 -41.59 -11.97
CA GLY A 766 29.24 -41.46 -12.29
C GLY A 766 28.77 -42.23 -13.53
N VAL A 767 29.65 -42.89 -14.28
CA VAL A 767 29.28 -43.83 -15.35
C VAL A 767 29.28 -45.25 -14.79
N TYR A 768 28.14 -45.94 -14.89
CA TYR A 768 27.99 -47.31 -14.45
C TYR A 768 28.38 -48.26 -15.58
N VAL A 769 29.44 -49.03 -15.38
CA VAL A 769 29.91 -50.04 -16.32
C VAL A 769 29.44 -51.40 -15.84
N VAL A 770 28.59 -52.05 -16.63
CA VAL A 770 28.00 -53.36 -16.34
C VAL A 770 28.62 -54.40 -17.26
N TYR A 771 29.23 -55.42 -16.67
CA TYR A 771 29.58 -56.66 -17.36
C TYR A 771 28.51 -57.70 -17.06
N THR A 772 27.83 -58.21 -18.08
CA THR A 772 26.74 -59.19 -17.92
C THR A 772 27.27 -60.54 -17.40
N LYS A 773 26.40 -61.39 -16.86
CA LYS A 773 26.79 -62.77 -16.48
C LYS A 773 26.98 -63.63 -17.74
N THR A 774 27.69 -64.75 -17.63
CA THR A 774 28.06 -65.63 -18.77
C THR A 774 26.89 -66.15 -19.63
N ALA A 775 25.66 -66.13 -19.09
CA ALA A 775 24.46 -66.64 -19.75
C ALA A 775 23.41 -65.54 -20.07
N GLU A 776 23.81 -64.26 -20.05
CA GLU A 776 22.94 -63.11 -20.34
C GLU A 776 23.66 -62.18 -21.33
N THR A 777 22.99 -61.85 -22.43
CA THR A 777 23.54 -60.89 -23.41
C THR A 777 23.27 -59.45 -22.97
N ALA A 778 24.05 -58.50 -23.49
CA ALA A 778 23.91 -57.07 -23.28
C ALA A 778 22.49 -56.63 -23.67
N ASP A 779 21.97 -57.11 -24.79
CA ASP A 779 20.60 -56.88 -25.24
C ASP A 779 19.56 -57.33 -24.19
N GLN A 780 19.72 -58.54 -23.63
CA GLN A 780 18.80 -59.05 -22.60
C GLN A 780 18.84 -58.18 -21.33
N TYR A 781 20.02 -57.71 -20.95
CA TYR A 781 20.19 -56.83 -19.80
C TYR A 781 19.59 -55.44 -20.06
N ILE A 782 19.87 -54.83 -21.21
CA ILE A 782 19.34 -53.53 -21.64
C ILE A 782 17.82 -53.58 -21.72
N GLU A 783 17.26 -54.63 -22.31
CA GLU A 783 15.82 -54.83 -22.41
C GLU A 783 15.10 -54.94 -21.07
N LYS A 784 15.68 -55.72 -20.14
CA LYS A 784 15.15 -55.89 -18.79
C LYS A 784 15.22 -54.60 -18.00
N THR A 785 16.37 -53.92 -18.06
CA THR A 785 16.64 -52.67 -17.35
C THR A 785 15.75 -51.55 -17.87
N THR A 786 15.57 -51.45 -19.18
CA THR A 786 14.65 -50.48 -19.82
C THR A 786 13.22 -50.70 -19.35
N HIS A 787 12.75 -51.95 -19.29
CA HIS A 787 11.39 -52.26 -18.84
C HIS A 787 11.13 -51.89 -17.36
N GLU A 788 12.14 -52.08 -16.50
CA GLU A 788 12.05 -51.72 -15.09
C GLU A 788 12.15 -50.19 -14.88
N MET A 789 13.04 -49.51 -15.60
CA MET A 789 13.33 -48.09 -15.41
C MET A 789 12.31 -47.16 -16.05
N ILE A 790 11.69 -47.52 -17.18
CA ILE A 790 10.75 -46.64 -17.91
C ILE A 790 9.51 -46.26 -17.10
N LYS A 791 9.16 -47.07 -16.09
CA LYS A 791 8.05 -46.79 -15.17
C LYS A 791 8.34 -45.58 -14.27
N ARG A 792 9.61 -45.21 -14.07
CA ARG A 792 10.05 -44.20 -13.10
C ARG A 792 10.97 -43.12 -13.68
N TYR A 793 11.61 -43.37 -14.82
CA TYR A 793 12.66 -42.54 -15.40
C TYR A 793 12.50 -42.36 -16.91
N ASP A 794 13.12 -41.32 -17.47
CA ASP A 794 13.20 -41.14 -18.91
C ASP A 794 14.42 -41.88 -19.43
N VAL A 795 14.19 -42.91 -20.24
CA VAL A 795 15.23 -43.86 -20.65
C VAL A 795 15.53 -43.66 -22.13
N THR A 796 16.79 -43.39 -22.44
CA THR A 796 17.35 -43.38 -23.79
C THR A 796 18.26 -44.58 -23.97
N VAL A 797 18.14 -45.30 -25.09
CA VAL A 797 19.00 -46.44 -25.42
C VAL A 797 19.80 -46.15 -26.69
N ALA A 798 21.13 -46.30 -26.60
CA ALA A 798 22.07 -46.13 -27.71
C ALA A 798 22.47 -47.49 -28.30
N THR A 799 21.88 -47.86 -29.43
CA THR A 799 22.14 -49.12 -30.16
C THR A 799 21.80 -48.99 -31.65
N SER A 800 22.52 -49.73 -32.50
CA SER A 800 22.25 -49.87 -33.93
C SER A 800 21.76 -51.25 -34.33
N ASP A 801 21.51 -52.15 -33.37
CA ASP A 801 20.95 -53.47 -33.69
C ASP A 801 19.46 -53.34 -34.08
N GLY A 802 19.12 -53.73 -35.31
CA GLY A 802 17.77 -53.55 -35.84
C GLY A 802 16.67 -54.32 -35.09
N ILE A 803 16.98 -55.47 -34.49
CA ILE A 803 16.02 -56.23 -33.69
C ILE A 803 15.79 -55.54 -32.36
N GLU A 804 16.87 -55.11 -31.71
CA GLU A 804 16.81 -54.40 -30.42
C GLU A 804 16.08 -53.06 -30.55
N GLN A 805 16.31 -52.31 -31.64
CA GLN A 805 15.65 -51.03 -31.89
C GLN A 805 14.12 -51.13 -31.93
N ILE A 806 13.58 -52.20 -32.52
CA ILE A 806 12.14 -52.44 -32.60
C ILE A 806 11.58 -52.74 -31.20
N ILE A 807 12.28 -53.55 -30.41
CA ILE A 807 11.86 -53.96 -29.08
C ILE A 807 11.87 -52.77 -28.11
N ILE A 808 12.92 -51.94 -28.15
CA ILE A 808 13.06 -50.75 -27.29
C ILE A 808 12.01 -49.69 -27.63
N ARG A 809 11.76 -49.42 -28.92
CA ARG A 809 10.68 -48.52 -29.36
C ARG A 809 9.31 -49.05 -28.94
N GLY A 810 9.07 -50.35 -29.05
CA GLY A 810 7.84 -50.99 -28.60
C GLY A 810 7.57 -50.86 -27.09
N LYS A 811 8.63 -50.65 -26.29
CA LYS A 811 8.55 -50.41 -24.84
C LYS A 811 8.41 -48.92 -24.46
N GLY A 812 8.48 -48.01 -25.43
CA GLY A 812 8.28 -46.57 -25.23
C GLY A 812 9.54 -45.76 -24.86
N ALA A 813 10.73 -46.35 -24.95
CA ALA A 813 11.99 -45.66 -24.66
C ALA A 813 12.48 -44.85 -25.88
N ILE A 814 13.24 -43.78 -25.61
CA ILE A 814 13.88 -42.97 -26.66
C ILE A 814 15.05 -43.78 -27.23
N LEU A 815 15.18 -43.80 -28.55
CA LEU A 815 16.23 -44.55 -29.23
C LEU A 815 17.17 -43.62 -29.98
N ILE A 816 18.46 -43.76 -29.75
CA ILE A 816 19.52 -43.10 -30.51
C ILE A 816 20.36 -44.17 -31.21
N SER A 817 20.62 -44.02 -32.51
CA SER A 817 21.52 -44.95 -33.20
C SER A 817 22.97 -44.72 -32.77
N ALA A 818 23.85 -45.73 -32.91
CA ALA A 818 25.26 -45.56 -32.54
C ALA A 818 25.94 -44.44 -33.33
N ARG A 819 25.55 -44.22 -34.58
CA ARG A 819 26.10 -43.14 -35.42
C ARG A 819 25.64 -41.76 -34.97
N GLU A 820 24.37 -41.60 -34.63
CA GLU A 820 23.83 -40.35 -34.07
C GLU A 820 24.44 -40.07 -32.72
N PHE A 821 24.60 -41.09 -31.87
CA PHE A 821 25.22 -40.95 -30.56
C PHE A 821 26.70 -40.54 -30.66
N LEU A 822 27.46 -41.12 -31.59
CA LEU A 822 28.85 -40.74 -31.83
C LEU A 822 28.97 -39.29 -32.36
N LYS A 823 28.03 -38.87 -33.21
CA LYS A 823 27.97 -37.49 -33.67
C LYS A 823 27.64 -36.52 -32.53
N ASP A 824 26.68 -36.86 -31.68
CA ASP A 824 26.31 -36.06 -30.51
C ASP A 824 27.47 -35.93 -29.50
N LEU A 825 28.26 -37.00 -29.33
CA LEU A 825 29.52 -36.98 -28.56
C LEU A 825 30.56 -36.01 -29.16
N GLU A 826 30.70 -35.99 -30.49
CA GLU A 826 31.61 -35.07 -31.20
C GLU A 826 31.13 -33.62 -31.12
N ASP A 827 29.85 -33.36 -31.38
CA ASP A 827 29.25 -32.04 -31.34
C ASP A 827 29.35 -31.44 -29.92
N THR A 828 29.09 -32.24 -28.89
CA THR A 828 29.26 -31.84 -27.47
C THR A 828 30.70 -31.46 -27.15
N LYS A 829 31.67 -32.22 -27.69
CA LYS A 829 33.11 -31.95 -27.51
C LYS A 829 33.57 -30.68 -28.25
N GLU A 830 33.03 -30.39 -29.42
CA GLU A 830 33.30 -29.17 -30.17
C GLU A 830 32.69 -27.93 -29.50
N ALA A 831 31.46 -28.04 -28.99
CA ALA A 831 30.82 -26.98 -28.21
C ALA A 831 31.66 -26.60 -26.98
N PHE A 832 32.20 -27.60 -26.27
CA PHE A 832 33.12 -27.36 -25.16
C PHE A 832 34.40 -26.64 -25.57
N ARG A 833 35.03 -27.04 -26.68
CA ARG A 833 36.24 -26.35 -27.19
C ARG A 833 35.95 -24.87 -27.47
N LYS A 834 34.78 -24.54 -28.02
CA LYS A 834 34.39 -23.14 -28.30
C LYS A 834 34.19 -22.35 -27.01
N GLU A 835 33.45 -22.87 -26.03
CA GLU A 835 33.26 -22.19 -24.74
C GLU A 835 34.58 -21.99 -23.96
N HIS A 836 35.50 -22.96 -24.02
CA HIS A 836 36.81 -22.82 -23.35
C HIS A 836 37.70 -21.80 -24.05
N ILE A 837 37.69 -21.72 -25.38
CA ILE A 837 38.42 -20.69 -26.14
C ILE A 837 37.86 -19.30 -25.83
N GLU A 838 36.55 -19.14 -25.72
CA GLU A 838 35.91 -17.88 -25.33
C GLU A 838 36.23 -17.50 -23.87
N LYS A 839 36.16 -18.44 -22.92
CA LYS A 839 36.57 -18.18 -21.51
C LYS A 839 38.07 -17.87 -21.36
N THR A 840 38.93 -18.45 -22.19
CA THR A 840 40.38 -18.14 -22.18
C THR A 840 40.69 -16.80 -22.87
N SER A 841 39.82 -16.31 -23.77
CA SER A 841 39.97 -14.95 -24.33
C SER A 841 39.73 -13.86 -23.27
N VAL A 842 38.90 -14.14 -22.25
CA VAL A 842 38.64 -13.23 -21.13
C VAL A 842 39.82 -13.16 -20.15
N THR A 843 40.66 -14.20 -20.06
CA THR A 843 41.82 -14.26 -19.16
C THR A 843 43.10 -13.63 -19.72
N ASN A 844 43.13 -13.23 -21.00
CA ASN A 844 44.28 -12.53 -21.62
C ASN A 844 44.35 -11.02 -21.31
N ARG A 845 43.47 -10.47 -20.45
CA ARG A 845 43.52 -9.05 -20.04
C ARG A 845 44.84 -8.65 -19.35
N LEU A 846 45.58 -9.61 -18.76
CA LEU A 846 46.92 -9.39 -18.20
C LEU A 846 48.05 -9.38 -19.25
N PHE A 847 47.83 -10.03 -20.40
CA PHE A 847 48.78 -10.03 -21.52
C PHE A 847 48.67 -8.76 -22.36
N ASP A 848 47.47 -8.16 -22.41
CA ASP A 848 47.23 -6.91 -23.13
C ASP A 848 47.73 -5.66 -22.40
N SER A 849 48.08 -5.76 -21.11
CA SER A 849 48.67 -4.66 -20.33
C SER A 849 50.20 -4.58 -20.38
N LEU A 850 50.88 -5.46 -21.13
CA LEU A 850 52.34 -5.46 -21.25
C LEU A 850 52.78 -4.65 -22.48
N GLU A 851 53.67 -3.68 -22.30
CA GLU A 851 54.18 -2.84 -23.40
C GLU A 851 55.27 -3.52 -24.26
N GLY A 852 55.15 -3.33 -25.57
CA GLY A 852 56.21 -3.43 -26.59
C GLY A 852 57.09 -4.68 -26.55
N GLU A 853 58.37 -4.51 -26.23
CA GLU A 853 59.41 -5.55 -26.36
C GLU A 853 59.19 -6.78 -25.47
N LEU A 854 58.53 -6.62 -24.32
CA LEU A 854 58.28 -7.75 -23.41
C LEU A 854 57.17 -8.66 -23.94
N LYS A 855 56.14 -8.07 -24.57
CA LYS A 855 55.04 -8.80 -25.20
C LYS A 855 55.56 -9.64 -26.37
N GLU A 856 56.39 -9.06 -27.23
CA GLU A 856 57.04 -9.78 -28.34
C GLU A 856 58.00 -10.88 -27.87
N LYS A 857 58.77 -10.66 -26.79
CA LYS A 857 59.64 -11.72 -26.24
C LYS A 857 58.84 -12.91 -25.71
N ILE A 858 57.78 -12.66 -24.95
CA ILE A 858 56.96 -13.72 -24.37
C ILE A 858 56.15 -14.44 -25.46
N GLU A 859 55.71 -13.72 -26.49
CA GLU A 859 55.00 -14.31 -27.63
C GLU A 859 55.91 -15.20 -28.49
N ASN A 860 57.18 -14.79 -28.69
CA ASN A 860 58.18 -15.61 -29.39
C ASN A 860 58.58 -16.86 -28.60
N ILE A 861 58.58 -16.81 -27.26
CA ILE A 861 58.79 -17.99 -26.39
C ILE A 861 57.57 -18.92 -26.45
N ARG A 862 56.35 -18.36 -26.37
CA ARG A 862 55.09 -19.13 -26.41
C ARG A 862 54.87 -19.82 -27.76
N LEU A 863 55.35 -19.24 -28.85
CA LEU A 863 55.33 -19.82 -30.20
C LEU A 863 56.56 -20.69 -30.52
N GLY A 864 57.47 -20.88 -29.56
CA GLY A 864 58.62 -21.78 -29.68
C GLY A 864 59.69 -21.33 -30.69
N LYS A 865 59.83 -20.02 -30.95
CA LYS A 865 60.71 -19.48 -32.00
C LYS A 865 62.13 -19.10 -31.57
N LYS A 866 62.48 -19.19 -30.28
CA LYS A 866 63.88 -19.10 -29.80
C LYS A 866 64.13 -20.00 -28.59
N GLU A 867 65.13 -20.86 -28.70
CA GLU A 867 65.89 -21.40 -27.57
C GLU A 867 66.90 -20.31 -27.16
N GLU A 868 66.94 -19.94 -25.89
CA GLU A 868 68.04 -19.11 -25.37
C GLU A 868 68.80 -19.93 -24.30
N PRO A 869 70.12 -19.70 -24.16
CA PRO A 869 71.07 -20.67 -23.64
C PRO A 869 70.84 -21.10 -22.19
#